data_AF-A0A7W7IUY2-F1
#
_entry.id   AF-A0A7W7IUY2-F1
#
_cell.length_a   1.000
_cell.length_b   1.000
_cell.length_c   1.000
_cell.angle_alpha   90.00
_cell.angle_beta   90.00
_cell.angle_gamma   90.00
#
_symmetry.space_group_name_H-M   'P 1'
#
loop_
_entity.id
_entity.type
_entity.pdbx_description
1 polymer ?
#
loop_
_entity_poly.entity_id
_entity_poly.type
_entity_poly.pdbx_seq_one_letter_code
_entity_poly.pdbx_strand_id
1 'polypeptide(L)'
;MTNTDNLGYIARSIIWIASNGSIGSTNITIKNSNLRFANRNSGSTLLTGVYSGSNSLGGDNNIAENTNNGANSNISIINNETFNVKDGININGNATTANSPTGWKIQGNKIGTTTVAEKPIRGIYLSNALNYEISGNTISGIRNTVNDGNDCAAVVSLGSSAGTISSNYITDIANEQHNNSKYSAGILVKTTGTTNITNNIISNVYNTTADSNNYNYYNRAHNIFIYSGSATNVYYNTLIASGAPSGTNSASCLYTQGGSGINIKNNIFVNQQSNEQYAIFLNGGTLGQISNNDYYVNSSTNKFLNRISSTLYTATTAGTVPAAWNSAVGDSASQTFLPTFVAPGTDYHIQDVTVNNNLTGVAIAGITTDIDGDTRVKPYIGADEVVKCVPAGDQTSFGSESWIGYVYSFTGNTAPNPAYNTLPTGTTYLGTVTESTRNFDRNVDTGAVNGVTRNFCDTAPTDRFFVRYKMTANIAEIGQYNFTIGSDDGVRLYIDGVKVLERWNQHSYTVDAFLYNFTTTGNHQFILEYFEVDGSSRVAISFGAVKGDQALPYGNNVWNVYGLTKNDLNLSNTVYAGYYVDSNVNVNSKTYWDADKSPSSATNWQGAPIPNDNFTVSYRRQGFPCGTYRIELANSDDATQIYLNDNLIFTQAGYTNTPAYINGTTTYILNSTSKIEVRLREDGGNANVGVNFVRVLTTYTGSETVNSNTSIVISSPTVTLGSDIQVCSCTVNSGSTFNIPSDRTLTVDEDINVLGTGKLAILSGGSLLQTSTSKTMYTGNATTSFEVQRTTNVRRMDATYWSMPVTNAAFTMATLSPNTLLDKYYWYDPNSSWTVNLNGTMPMEVGKGYNIRAPQPYDTNVAAPFTGVFKGIPNNGDIAPVVIANKFNLVGNPYPSAISATALINGNTNLGTLYFWTHNSSPVLNPSDGKYYYNNADFAAFNLTGFTGTSSGATLNGQPFEGYIAAGQGFLAKPKTGTLTFNNTMRIANKNKQFYKSNDSGELERNRLWLNLSNDLGAFKQILVGYIEGATNSFDINYDANTLGSNSSADFYSINESNNMTIQGRELPFDNKDIVPLGYKAATAGEYTISIDHADGIFDTQEVYLEDLTTGKTVSLRTENYKFTTEAGTFANRFNLRYTSKTLGTGDFENAENAVMISVKSKIVKVTATQENIKEVQIYNIGGQLVYNKNKVDSNELQITNLPSGNQVLVVKVVLENGSEVSKKIIFN
;
A
#
# COMPACT_ATOMS: atom_id res chain seq x y z
N MET A 1 11.02 51.17 5.25
CA MET A 1 11.98 51.99 6.02
C MET A 1 11.23 52.89 6.99
N THR A 2 11.36 52.61 8.29
CA THR A 2 10.83 53.48 9.36
C THR A 2 12.01 54.14 10.06
N ASN A 3 12.08 55.48 10.04
CA ASN A 3 13.06 56.21 10.85
C ASN A 3 12.46 56.48 12.24
N THR A 4 13.05 55.87 13.27
CA THR A 4 12.55 55.88 14.65
C THR A 4 13.18 56.96 15.52
N ASP A 5 13.93 57.90 14.94
CA ASP A 5 14.59 58.95 15.68
C ASP A 5 13.58 59.96 16.27
N ASN A 6 13.78 60.32 17.54
CA ASN A 6 12.92 61.19 18.32
C ASN A 6 13.35 62.68 18.30
N LEU A 7 14.39 63.03 17.53
CA LEU A 7 14.86 64.42 17.44
C LEU A 7 13.81 65.31 16.77
N GLY A 8 13.10 66.08 17.60
CA GLY A 8 11.97 66.91 17.19
C GLY A 8 12.33 68.24 16.54
N TYR A 9 13.59 68.67 16.52
CA TYR A 9 13.96 70.06 16.18
C TYR A 9 14.90 70.21 14.96
N ILE A 10 15.23 69.11 14.27
CA ILE A 10 16.18 69.12 13.14
C ILE A 10 15.53 68.74 11.80
N ALA A 11 16.14 69.18 10.70
CA ALA A 11 15.77 68.84 9.33
C ALA A 11 16.22 67.42 8.97
N ARG A 12 15.29 66.60 8.47
CA ARG A 12 15.51 65.15 8.26
C ARG A 12 14.84 64.62 7.00
N SER A 13 15.41 63.55 6.46
CA SER A 13 14.80 62.73 5.41
C SER A 13 14.96 61.24 5.70
N ILE A 14 14.09 60.40 5.12
CA ILE A 14 14.33 58.94 5.12
C ILE A 14 15.47 58.62 4.14
N ILE A 15 15.46 59.27 2.98
CA ILE A 15 16.50 59.13 1.96
C ILE A 15 16.94 60.51 1.49
N TRP A 16 18.25 60.78 1.55
CA TRP A 16 18.87 62.00 1.04
C TRP A 16 19.71 61.71 -0.20
N ILE A 17 19.30 62.24 -1.34
CA ILE A 17 20.03 62.20 -2.61
C ILE A 17 20.80 63.51 -2.76
N ALA A 18 22.10 63.47 -2.47
CA ALA A 18 22.91 64.68 -2.35
C ALA A 18 23.89 64.86 -3.52
N SER A 19 24.15 66.11 -3.92
CA SER A 19 25.31 66.47 -4.74
C SER A 19 26.50 66.86 -3.86
N ASN A 20 27.70 66.36 -4.15
CA ASN A 20 28.93 66.73 -3.44
C ASN A 20 29.73 67.74 -4.27
N GLY A 21 29.66 69.02 -3.90
CA GLY A 21 30.20 70.10 -4.74
C GLY A 21 29.53 70.11 -6.11
N SER A 22 30.30 70.23 -7.20
CA SER A 22 29.80 70.21 -8.58
C SER A 22 29.39 68.82 -9.09
N ILE A 23 29.56 67.76 -8.29
CA ILE A 23 29.26 66.39 -8.68
C ILE A 23 27.87 66.01 -8.18
N GLY A 24 26.92 65.82 -9.09
CA GLY A 24 25.58 65.34 -8.79
C GLY A 24 25.48 63.81 -8.73
N SER A 25 24.53 63.31 -7.94
CA SER A 25 24.14 61.89 -7.91
C SER A 25 23.40 61.51 -9.19
N THR A 26 23.69 60.34 -9.77
CA THR A 26 23.02 59.91 -11.01
C THR A 26 22.62 58.44 -11.00
N ASN A 27 21.58 58.08 -11.77
CA ASN A 27 21.12 56.70 -12.01
C ASN A 27 20.70 55.93 -10.74
N ILE A 28 20.01 56.59 -9.82
CA ILE A 28 19.51 55.97 -8.59
C ILE A 28 18.06 55.55 -8.78
N THR A 29 17.71 54.33 -8.35
CA THR A 29 16.32 53.87 -8.30
C THR A 29 15.93 53.51 -6.86
N ILE A 30 14.83 54.08 -6.37
CA ILE A 30 14.19 53.76 -5.09
C ILE A 30 12.82 53.19 -5.41
N LYS A 31 12.56 51.93 -5.04
CA LYS A 31 11.30 51.27 -5.39
C LYS A 31 10.76 50.31 -4.35
N ASN A 32 9.45 50.04 -4.43
CA ASN A 32 8.74 49.02 -3.65
C ASN A 32 8.95 49.16 -2.13
N SER A 33 9.04 50.39 -1.62
CA SER A 33 9.37 50.65 -0.21
C SER A 33 8.32 51.51 0.49
N ASN A 34 8.09 51.24 1.77
CA ASN A 34 7.30 52.11 2.66
C ASN A 34 8.24 53.11 3.35
N LEU A 35 8.11 54.40 3.09
CA LEU A 35 8.95 55.48 3.64
C LEU A 35 8.15 56.27 4.68
N ARG A 36 8.55 56.15 5.96
CA ARG A 36 7.86 56.86 7.06
C ARG A 36 8.77 57.19 8.24
N PHE A 37 8.43 58.22 8.99
CA PHE A 37 8.97 58.43 10.33
C PHE A 37 8.08 57.76 11.39
N ALA A 38 8.66 57.43 12.54
CA ALA A 38 7.88 57.11 13.73
C ALA A 38 7.40 58.40 14.43
N ASN A 39 8.27 59.40 14.51
CA ASN A 39 8.01 60.68 15.19
C ASN A 39 8.33 61.86 14.27
N ARG A 40 7.34 62.76 14.09
CA ARG A 40 7.51 63.98 13.29
C ARG A 40 8.30 65.04 14.08
N ASN A 41 9.09 65.85 13.37
CA ASN A 41 9.69 67.04 13.96
C ASN A 41 8.65 68.16 14.16
N SER A 42 8.84 68.99 15.19
CA SER A 42 8.02 70.17 15.48
C SER A 42 8.28 71.31 14.49
N GLY A 43 7.33 72.25 14.41
CA GLY A 43 7.45 73.47 13.60
C GLY A 43 7.53 73.26 12.08
N SER A 44 8.09 74.21 11.35
CA SER A 44 8.15 74.21 9.88
C SER A 44 9.36 73.48 9.28
N THR A 45 10.16 72.81 10.10
CA THR A 45 11.43 72.18 9.70
C THR A 45 11.22 71.01 8.73
N LEU A 46 12.09 70.89 7.71
CA LEU A 46 12.00 69.86 6.67
C LEU A 46 11.90 68.45 7.28
N LEU A 47 10.90 67.69 6.81
CA LEU A 47 10.72 66.28 7.13
C LEU A 47 10.16 65.58 5.90
N THR A 48 11.02 64.88 5.16
CA THR A 48 10.62 64.32 3.87
C THR A 48 10.90 62.83 3.73
N GLY A 49 10.09 62.13 2.94
CA GLY A 49 10.38 60.75 2.55
C GLY A 49 11.68 60.70 1.75
N VAL A 50 11.73 61.48 0.67
CA VAL A 50 12.94 61.63 -0.17
C VAL A 50 13.30 63.11 -0.28
N TYR A 51 14.55 63.46 0.04
CA TYR A 51 15.11 64.79 -0.17
C TYR A 51 16.17 64.76 -1.27
N SER A 52 16.21 65.79 -2.13
CA SER A 52 17.32 66.06 -3.03
C SER A 52 17.86 67.47 -2.86
N GLY A 53 19.18 67.61 -2.69
CA GLY A 53 19.88 68.89 -2.46
C GLY A 53 21.40 68.73 -2.53
N SER A 54 22.17 69.70 -2.00
CA SER A 54 23.61 69.48 -1.74
C SER A 54 23.83 68.50 -0.59
N ASN A 55 25.08 68.11 -0.32
CA ASN A 55 25.49 67.31 0.85
C ASN A 55 25.88 68.17 2.07
N SER A 56 25.53 69.45 2.08
CA SER A 56 25.87 70.35 3.19
C SER A 56 25.11 69.97 4.47
N LEU A 57 25.85 69.88 5.57
CA LEU A 57 25.29 69.68 6.90
C LEU A 57 25.10 71.02 7.61
N GLY A 58 23.99 71.17 8.32
CA GLY A 58 23.77 72.28 9.25
C GLY A 58 24.33 71.96 10.65
N GLY A 59 23.98 72.79 11.64
CA GLY A 59 24.27 72.50 13.04
C GLY A 59 23.64 71.16 13.49
N ASP A 60 24.25 70.49 14.45
CA ASP A 60 23.80 69.19 14.97
C ASP A 60 23.66 68.08 13.90
N ASN A 61 24.48 68.12 12.84
CA ASN A 61 24.50 67.15 11.73
C ASN A 61 23.17 67.00 10.97
N ASN A 62 22.35 68.04 10.93
CA ASN A 62 21.08 68.04 10.19
C ASN A 62 21.26 68.42 8.71
N ILE A 63 20.21 68.24 7.91
CA ILE A 63 20.20 68.66 6.50
C ILE A 63 20.21 70.20 6.44
N ALA A 64 21.20 70.81 5.78
CA ALA A 64 21.29 72.28 5.67
C ALA A 64 20.28 72.91 4.69
N GLU A 65 19.46 72.11 4.02
CA GLU A 65 18.44 72.52 3.03
C GLU A 65 19.00 73.34 1.85
N ASN A 66 20.29 73.22 1.57
CA ASN A 66 20.93 73.87 0.44
C ASN A 66 20.54 73.20 -0.89
N THR A 67 20.36 74.03 -1.93
CA THR A 67 20.11 73.54 -3.29
C THR A 67 21.29 72.72 -3.80
N ASN A 68 21.05 71.86 -4.79
CA ASN A 68 22.09 71.19 -5.55
C ASN A 68 23.26 72.11 -5.97
N ASN A 69 24.48 71.64 -5.80
CA ASN A 69 25.69 72.27 -6.34
C ASN A 69 26.17 71.56 -7.62
N GLY A 70 25.64 70.35 -7.90
CA GLY A 70 25.72 69.62 -9.16
C GLY A 70 24.40 68.88 -9.44
N ALA A 71 24.08 68.63 -10.70
CA ALA A 71 22.77 68.10 -11.12
C ALA A 71 22.55 66.64 -10.66
N ASN A 72 21.60 66.44 -9.72
CA ASN A 72 21.14 65.09 -9.40
C ASN A 72 20.22 64.60 -10.52
N SER A 73 20.65 63.59 -11.28
CA SER A 73 20.07 63.26 -12.59
C SER A 73 19.64 61.81 -12.73
N ASN A 74 18.67 61.51 -13.59
CA ASN A 74 18.23 60.15 -13.90
C ASN A 74 17.82 59.35 -12.65
N ILE A 75 17.05 59.96 -11.76
CA ILE A 75 16.62 59.35 -10.51
C ILE A 75 15.19 58.82 -10.67
N SER A 76 14.95 57.57 -10.28
CA SER A 76 13.64 56.93 -10.37
C SER A 76 13.09 56.60 -8.98
N ILE A 77 11.89 57.08 -8.65
CA ILE A 77 11.14 56.77 -7.44
C ILE A 77 9.89 56.00 -7.88
N ILE A 78 9.84 54.68 -7.69
CA ILE A 78 8.83 53.81 -8.31
C ILE A 78 8.07 52.96 -7.29
N ASN A 79 6.74 52.95 -7.30
CA ASN A 79 5.92 52.04 -6.48
C ASN A 79 6.23 52.06 -4.97
N ASN A 80 6.55 53.24 -4.42
CA ASN A 80 6.77 53.41 -2.98
C ASN A 80 5.51 53.93 -2.28
N GLU A 81 5.33 53.58 -1.01
CA GLU A 81 4.31 54.19 -0.15
C GLU A 81 4.96 55.17 0.82
N THR A 82 4.53 56.44 0.86
CA THR A 82 5.13 57.48 1.70
C THR A 82 4.08 58.18 2.56
N PHE A 83 4.24 58.12 3.88
CA PHE A 83 3.31 58.72 4.85
C PHE A 83 4.01 59.03 6.17
N ASN A 84 3.34 59.75 7.08
CA ASN A 84 3.93 60.28 8.31
C ASN A 84 5.20 61.13 8.08
N VAL A 85 5.12 62.00 7.07
CA VAL A 85 6.16 62.97 6.65
C VAL A 85 5.52 64.36 6.54
N LYS A 86 6.28 65.43 6.25
CA LYS A 86 5.72 66.73 5.83
C LYS A 86 5.70 66.86 4.32
N ASP A 87 6.79 66.45 3.66
CA ASP A 87 6.84 66.31 2.20
C ASP A 87 6.99 64.83 1.84
N GLY A 88 6.26 64.33 0.84
CA GLY A 88 6.53 63.00 0.32
C GLY A 88 7.90 62.94 -0.36
N ILE A 89 8.07 63.76 -1.39
CA ILE A 89 9.30 63.90 -2.17
C ILE A 89 9.60 65.40 -2.32
N ASN A 90 10.82 65.82 -2.01
CA ASN A 90 11.26 67.20 -2.12
C ASN A 90 12.57 67.28 -2.92
N ILE A 91 12.50 67.87 -4.12
CA ILE A 91 13.62 68.11 -5.02
C ILE A 91 13.98 69.60 -4.99
N ASN A 92 15.06 69.92 -4.27
CA ASN A 92 15.52 71.28 -4.08
C ASN A 92 16.64 71.65 -5.06
N GLY A 93 16.26 71.94 -6.30
CA GLY A 93 17.19 72.23 -7.39
C GLY A 93 17.70 73.67 -7.46
N ASN A 94 18.86 73.82 -8.10
CA ASN A 94 19.50 75.11 -8.37
C ASN A 94 18.92 75.77 -9.63
N ALA A 95 18.77 77.09 -9.61
CA ALA A 95 18.28 77.86 -10.76
C ALA A 95 19.27 77.88 -11.95
N THR A 96 20.56 77.61 -11.69
CA THR A 96 21.57 77.44 -12.75
C THR A 96 21.34 76.12 -13.46
N THR A 97 20.99 76.17 -14.75
CA THR A 97 20.59 75.00 -15.56
C THR A 97 21.56 73.81 -15.49
N ALA A 98 22.87 74.04 -15.46
CA ALA A 98 23.88 72.98 -15.36
C ALA A 98 23.85 72.20 -14.03
N ASN A 99 23.28 72.81 -12.98
CA ASN A 99 23.17 72.24 -11.64
C ASN A 99 21.73 71.82 -11.28
N SER A 100 20.78 72.11 -12.17
CA SER A 100 19.37 71.73 -12.01
C SER A 100 19.21 70.20 -12.04
N PRO A 101 18.50 69.59 -11.07
CA PRO A 101 18.13 68.18 -11.14
C PRO A 101 17.39 67.87 -12.44
N THR A 102 17.70 66.76 -13.11
CA THR A 102 17.16 66.49 -14.45
C THR A 102 16.84 65.01 -14.70
N GLY A 103 15.78 64.70 -15.45
CA GLY A 103 15.44 63.31 -15.81
C GLY A 103 14.88 62.47 -14.65
N TRP A 104 14.15 63.10 -13.73
CA TRP A 104 13.54 62.38 -12.60
C TRP A 104 12.25 61.67 -13.02
N LYS A 105 12.10 60.40 -12.64
CA LYS A 105 10.88 59.60 -12.86
C LYS A 105 10.25 59.24 -11.53
N ILE A 106 9.09 59.78 -11.22
CA ILE A 106 8.34 59.51 -10.00
C ILE A 106 7.08 58.76 -10.43
N GLN A 107 7.11 57.42 -10.38
CA GLN A 107 6.11 56.56 -11.02
C GLN A 107 5.38 55.61 -10.06
N GLY A 108 4.06 55.48 -10.13
CA GLY A 108 3.33 54.43 -9.39
C GLY A 108 3.34 54.55 -7.87
N ASN A 109 3.81 55.67 -7.29
CA ASN A 109 3.94 55.82 -5.84
C ASN A 109 2.60 56.16 -5.19
N LYS A 110 2.41 55.71 -3.94
CA LYS A 110 1.31 56.11 -3.08
C LYS A 110 1.82 57.10 -2.04
N ILE A 111 1.35 58.35 -2.06
CA ILE A 111 1.79 59.39 -1.12
C ILE A 111 0.59 59.87 -0.30
N GLY A 112 0.70 59.72 1.01
CA GLY A 112 -0.31 60.08 2.00
C GLY A 112 -1.08 58.90 2.57
N THR A 113 -2.06 59.18 3.41
CA THR A 113 -2.71 58.19 4.29
C THR A 113 -4.08 58.68 4.74
N THR A 114 -4.92 57.78 5.22
CA THR A 114 -6.22 58.11 5.84
C THR A 114 -6.07 58.57 7.30
N THR A 115 -4.97 58.21 7.98
CA THR A 115 -4.68 58.62 9.36
C THR A 115 -4.33 60.11 9.43
N VAL A 116 -5.23 60.93 10.00
CA VAL A 116 -5.10 62.40 10.02
C VAL A 116 -3.75 62.89 10.54
N ALA A 117 -3.23 62.34 11.64
CA ALA A 117 -1.97 62.77 12.25
C ALA A 117 -0.72 62.49 11.37
N GLU A 118 -0.83 61.52 10.46
CA GLU A 118 0.25 61.06 9.60
C GLU A 118 0.16 61.65 8.17
N LYS A 119 -0.86 62.48 7.89
CA LYS A 119 -1.04 63.11 6.58
C LYS A 119 0.12 64.07 6.27
N PRO A 120 0.74 63.96 5.07
CA PRO A 120 1.73 64.93 4.60
C PRO A 120 1.14 66.32 4.38
N ILE A 121 1.97 67.36 4.41
CA ILE A 121 1.59 68.74 4.07
C ILE A 121 1.66 68.96 2.55
N ARG A 122 2.64 68.34 1.89
CA ARG A 122 2.81 68.31 0.43
C ARG A 122 3.12 66.90 -0.06
N GLY A 123 2.63 66.56 -1.24
CA GLY A 123 2.97 65.30 -1.89
C GLY A 123 4.38 65.35 -2.49
N ILE A 124 4.53 66.08 -3.59
CA ILE A 124 5.76 66.23 -4.36
C ILE A 124 6.08 67.72 -4.51
N TYR A 125 7.29 68.11 -4.15
CA TYR A 125 7.79 69.47 -4.28
C TYR A 125 8.99 69.51 -5.23
N LEU A 126 8.90 70.31 -6.29
CA LEU A 126 9.93 70.48 -7.32
C LEU A 126 10.38 71.94 -7.37
N SER A 127 11.69 72.17 -7.26
CA SER A 127 12.30 73.47 -7.50
C SER A 127 13.40 73.34 -8.55
N ASN A 128 13.31 74.14 -9.62
CA ASN A 128 14.25 74.15 -10.75
C ASN A 128 14.62 72.74 -11.27
N ALA A 129 13.64 71.84 -11.39
CA ALA A 129 13.85 70.46 -11.85
C ALA A 129 13.43 70.30 -13.32
N LEU A 130 14.31 69.77 -14.16
CA LEU A 130 14.12 69.68 -15.62
C LEU A 130 13.80 68.25 -16.06
N ASN A 131 13.06 68.10 -17.15
CA ASN A 131 12.70 66.81 -17.76
C ASN A 131 12.15 65.78 -16.74
N TYR A 132 11.35 66.22 -15.77
CA TYR A 132 10.74 65.30 -14.81
C TYR A 132 9.51 64.62 -15.42
N GLU A 133 9.22 63.42 -14.94
CA GLU A 133 8.02 62.64 -15.23
C GLU A 133 7.41 62.21 -13.90
N ILE A 134 6.21 62.71 -13.59
CA ILE A 134 5.42 62.29 -12.43
C ILE A 134 4.23 61.52 -12.97
N SER A 135 4.24 60.18 -12.92
CA SER A 135 3.18 59.38 -13.53
C SER A 135 2.63 58.19 -12.74
N GLY A 136 1.35 57.86 -12.91
CA GLY A 136 0.75 56.68 -12.24
C GLY A 136 0.67 56.77 -10.70
N ASN A 137 0.92 57.93 -10.09
CA ASN A 137 0.97 58.04 -8.63
C ASN A 137 -0.43 58.23 -8.04
N THR A 138 -0.67 57.64 -6.88
CA THR A 138 -1.83 57.94 -6.03
C THR A 138 -1.40 58.89 -4.91
N ILE A 139 -1.84 60.15 -4.96
CA ILE A 139 -1.52 61.16 -3.94
C ILE A 139 -2.81 61.55 -3.21
N SER A 140 -2.96 61.06 -1.98
CA SER A 140 -4.21 61.18 -1.24
C SER A 140 -4.01 61.54 0.23
N GLY A 141 -4.88 62.39 0.78
CA GLY A 141 -4.81 62.75 2.19
C GLY A 141 -3.63 63.67 2.49
N ILE A 142 -3.46 64.71 1.68
CA ILE A 142 -2.52 65.79 1.94
C ILE A 142 -3.24 66.83 2.79
N ARG A 143 -2.69 67.13 3.96
CA ARG A 143 -3.35 67.98 4.95
C ARG A 143 -2.39 68.92 5.63
N ASN A 144 -2.64 70.22 5.48
CA ASN A 144 -1.92 71.24 6.23
C ASN A 144 -2.71 71.66 7.49
N THR A 145 -2.28 71.18 8.65
CA THR A 145 -2.93 71.46 9.95
C THR A 145 -2.20 72.50 10.79
N VAL A 146 -1.18 73.18 10.24
CA VAL A 146 -0.31 74.11 10.96
C VAL A 146 -0.17 75.43 10.19
N ASN A 147 -0.21 76.59 10.87
CA ASN A 147 -0.06 77.91 10.25
C ASN A 147 1.43 78.25 10.00
N ASP A 148 2.10 77.37 9.25
CA ASP A 148 3.56 77.34 9.14
C ASP A 148 4.08 77.90 7.81
N GLY A 149 3.22 78.56 7.03
CA GLY A 149 3.64 79.23 5.80
C GLY A 149 4.09 78.28 4.68
N ASN A 150 3.51 77.07 4.57
CA ASN A 150 3.74 76.12 3.47
C ASN A 150 2.56 76.09 2.49
N ASP A 151 2.85 75.86 1.20
CA ASP A 151 1.83 75.54 0.20
C ASP A 151 1.24 74.15 0.53
N CYS A 152 -0.07 73.94 0.33
CA CYS A 152 -0.74 72.66 0.54
C CYS A 152 -1.14 72.07 -0.80
N ALA A 153 -0.31 71.20 -1.37
CA ALA A 153 -0.60 70.60 -2.67
C ALA A 153 -0.06 69.20 -2.86
N ALA A 154 -0.70 68.44 -3.74
CA ALA A 154 -0.21 67.12 -4.14
C ALA A 154 1.07 67.25 -4.97
N VAL A 155 1.14 68.22 -5.89
CA VAL A 155 2.36 68.56 -6.64
C VAL A 155 2.57 70.06 -6.65
N VAL A 156 3.78 70.51 -6.30
CA VAL A 156 4.23 71.90 -6.42
C VAL A 156 5.42 71.96 -7.39
N SER A 157 5.30 72.78 -8.43
CA SER A 157 6.39 73.03 -9.40
C SER A 157 6.82 74.49 -9.34
N LEU A 158 8.09 74.76 -9.03
CA LEU A 158 8.63 76.09 -8.76
C LEU A 158 9.85 76.42 -9.64
N GLY A 159 10.10 77.71 -9.86
CA GLY A 159 11.35 78.20 -10.45
C GLY A 159 11.41 77.93 -11.95
N SER A 160 12.47 77.33 -12.46
CA SER A 160 12.61 76.94 -13.89
C SER A 160 12.20 75.50 -14.20
N SER A 161 11.48 74.83 -13.30
CA SER A 161 11.05 73.44 -13.47
C SER A 161 10.27 73.18 -14.76
N ALA A 162 10.62 72.14 -15.50
CA ALA A 162 9.95 71.75 -16.75
C ALA A 162 9.80 70.23 -16.85
N GLY A 163 8.63 69.74 -17.25
CA GLY A 163 8.35 68.30 -17.27
C GLY A 163 6.87 67.94 -17.44
N THR A 164 6.55 66.68 -17.16
CA THR A 164 5.21 66.10 -17.34
C THR A 164 4.68 65.54 -16.03
N ILE A 165 3.41 65.84 -15.74
CA ILE A 165 2.62 65.29 -14.64
C ILE A 165 1.45 64.55 -15.28
N SER A 166 1.49 63.22 -15.33
CA SER A 166 0.50 62.45 -16.07
C SER A 166 -0.07 61.23 -15.38
N SER A 167 -1.30 60.83 -15.67
CA SER A 167 -1.86 59.56 -15.18
C SER A 167 -1.85 59.42 -13.64
N ASN A 168 -1.93 60.53 -12.89
CA ASN A 168 -1.97 60.49 -11.43
C ASN A 168 -3.40 60.55 -10.89
N TYR A 169 -3.65 59.84 -9.79
CA TYR A 169 -4.87 59.91 -9.01
C TYR A 169 -4.63 60.78 -7.77
N ILE A 170 -5.19 61.99 -7.75
CA ILE A 170 -4.99 62.99 -6.70
C ILE A 170 -6.32 63.24 -5.98
N THR A 171 -6.38 63.02 -4.66
CA THR A 171 -7.62 63.24 -3.90
C THR A 171 -7.41 63.65 -2.44
N ASP A 172 -8.44 64.16 -1.77
CA ASP A 172 -8.41 64.57 -0.35
C ASP A 172 -7.22 65.49 -0.03
N ILE A 173 -7.17 66.64 -0.70
CA ILE A 173 -6.19 67.70 -0.45
C ILE A 173 -6.89 68.80 0.34
N ALA A 174 -6.51 68.96 1.60
CA ALA A 174 -7.20 69.83 2.54
C ALA A 174 -6.24 70.78 3.27
N ASN A 175 -6.48 72.09 3.19
CA ASN A 175 -5.78 73.05 4.04
C ASN A 175 -6.68 73.48 5.21
N GLU A 176 -6.22 73.22 6.43
CA GLU A 176 -6.96 73.51 7.67
C GLU A 176 -6.51 74.78 8.38
N GLN A 177 -5.31 75.28 8.07
CA GLN A 177 -4.77 76.51 8.65
C GLN A 177 -4.54 77.53 7.55
N HIS A 178 -5.46 78.49 7.45
CA HIS A 178 -5.45 79.55 6.44
C HIS A 178 -4.25 80.49 6.60
N ASN A 179 -3.58 80.83 5.49
CA ASN A 179 -2.51 81.83 5.44
C ASN A 179 -2.54 82.57 4.10
N ASN A 180 -2.54 83.91 4.12
CA ASN A 180 -2.74 84.76 2.95
C ASN A 180 -1.61 84.75 1.89
N SER A 181 -0.51 84.02 2.12
CA SER A 181 0.67 84.00 1.25
C SER A 181 1.02 82.61 0.72
N LYS A 182 0.15 81.61 0.91
CA LYS A 182 0.39 80.20 0.53
C LYS A 182 -0.85 79.56 -0.06
N TYR A 183 -0.64 78.76 -1.10
CA TYR A 183 -1.70 78.31 -1.98
C TYR A 183 -2.06 76.86 -1.73
N SER A 184 -3.32 76.53 -2.00
CA SER A 184 -3.84 75.17 -1.84
C SER A 184 -4.32 74.65 -3.20
N ALA A 185 -3.77 73.54 -3.66
CA ALA A 185 -4.16 72.98 -4.96
C ALA A 185 -3.92 71.47 -5.06
N GLY A 186 -4.57 70.80 -6.01
CA GLY A 186 -4.11 69.47 -6.42
C GLY A 186 -2.72 69.60 -7.05
N ILE A 187 -2.63 70.38 -8.13
CA ILE A 187 -1.37 70.72 -8.79
C ILE A 187 -1.18 72.24 -8.78
N LEU A 188 -0.05 72.70 -8.22
CA LEU A 188 0.34 74.10 -8.12
C LEU A 188 1.54 74.39 -9.04
N VAL A 189 1.30 75.22 -10.06
CA VAL A 189 2.31 75.61 -11.05
C VAL A 189 2.79 77.04 -10.77
N LYS A 190 4.02 77.15 -10.26
CA LYS A 190 4.75 78.39 -9.92
C LYS A 190 6.10 78.44 -10.64
N THR A 191 6.15 77.93 -11.86
CA THR A 191 7.39 77.76 -12.61
C THR A 191 7.34 78.43 -13.96
N THR A 192 8.46 79.00 -14.42
CA THR A 192 8.61 79.54 -15.78
C THR A 192 8.85 78.47 -16.85
N GLY A 193 9.08 77.20 -16.49
CA GLY A 193 9.30 76.12 -17.47
C GLY A 193 8.00 75.52 -18.02
N THR A 194 8.12 74.84 -19.16
CA THR A 194 7.01 74.12 -19.81
C THR A 194 6.52 72.98 -18.92
N THR A 195 5.23 72.99 -18.61
CA THR A 195 4.59 71.98 -17.75
C THR A 195 3.44 71.32 -18.49
N ASN A 196 3.51 70.01 -18.69
CA ASN A 196 2.44 69.21 -19.28
C ASN A 196 1.67 68.49 -18.17
N ILE A 197 0.36 68.71 -18.08
CA ILE A 197 -0.54 68.09 -17.10
C ILE A 197 -1.56 67.28 -17.87
N THR A 198 -1.41 65.95 -17.90
CA THR A 198 -2.19 65.09 -18.81
C THR A 198 -2.78 63.84 -18.16
N ASN A 199 -3.98 63.38 -18.50
CA ASN A 199 -4.56 62.14 -17.95
C ASN A 199 -4.65 62.06 -16.41
N ASN A 200 -4.70 63.17 -15.68
CA ASN A 200 -4.82 63.09 -14.21
C ASN A 200 -6.29 63.10 -13.79
N ILE A 201 -6.63 62.29 -12.79
CA ILE A 201 -7.88 62.42 -12.04
C ILE A 201 -7.57 63.20 -10.77
N ILE A 202 -8.21 64.36 -10.58
CA ILE A 202 -8.00 65.21 -9.40
C ILE A 202 -9.35 65.51 -8.75
N SER A 203 -9.57 65.05 -7.52
CA SER A 203 -10.83 65.25 -6.80
C SER A 203 -10.66 65.80 -5.39
N ASN A 204 -11.74 66.29 -4.77
CA ASN A 204 -11.78 66.60 -3.33
C ASN A 204 -10.63 67.50 -2.85
N VAL A 205 -10.45 68.65 -3.53
CA VAL A 205 -9.46 69.68 -3.18
C VAL A 205 -10.20 70.87 -2.55
N TYR A 206 -9.95 71.15 -1.27
CA TYR A 206 -10.72 72.13 -0.51
C TYR A 206 -9.94 72.76 0.66
N ASN A 207 -10.43 73.88 1.18
CA ASN A 207 -9.98 74.44 2.45
C ASN A 207 -11.05 74.16 3.51
N THR A 208 -10.67 73.82 4.74
CA THR A 208 -11.66 73.54 5.81
C THR A 208 -12.12 74.80 6.55
N THR A 209 -11.39 75.91 6.43
CA THR A 209 -11.74 77.20 7.04
C THR A 209 -12.27 78.17 5.98
N ALA A 210 -13.39 78.84 6.27
CA ALA A 210 -13.98 79.84 5.39
C ALA A 210 -13.23 81.17 5.50
N ASP A 211 -12.65 81.67 4.40
CA ASP A 211 -12.15 83.04 4.32
C ASP A 211 -13.33 84.00 4.11
N SER A 212 -13.52 84.92 5.06
CA SER A 212 -14.59 85.93 5.07
C SER A 212 -14.43 87.01 4.00
N ASN A 213 -13.27 87.11 3.36
CA ASN A 213 -13.05 88.00 2.21
C ASN A 213 -13.41 87.29 0.90
N ASN A 214 -14.62 87.57 0.40
CA ASN A 214 -15.14 87.02 -0.85
C ASN A 214 -14.34 87.42 -2.12
N TYR A 215 -13.40 88.36 -2.03
CA TYR A 215 -12.56 88.80 -3.15
C TYR A 215 -11.17 88.14 -3.16
N ASN A 216 -10.87 87.30 -2.17
CA ASN A 216 -9.59 86.61 -2.04
C ASN A 216 -9.56 85.29 -2.83
N TYR A 217 -9.62 85.41 -4.16
CA TYR A 217 -9.85 84.27 -5.06
C TYR A 217 -8.70 83.25 -5.09
N TYR A 218 -7.45 83.70 -4.97
CA TYR A 218 -6.27 82.84 -5.00
C TYR A 218 -6.06 82.03 -3.70
N ASN A 219 -6.75 82.40 -2.62
CA ASN A 219 -6.72 81.68 -1.35
C ASN A 219 -7.82 80.63 -1.24
N ARG A 220 -8.45 80.30 -2.37
CA ARG A 220 -9.36 79.16 -2.48
C ARG A 220 -8.56 77.93 -2.92
N ALA A 221 -9.07 76.76 -2.60
CA ALA A 221 -8.43 75.52 -3.04
C ALA A 221 -8.89 75.21 -4.48
N HIS A 222 -7.96 74.90 -5.37
CA HIS A 222 -8.25 74.64 -6.79
C HIS A 222 -7.68 73.30 -7.23
N ASN A 223 -8.34 72.53 -8.09
CA ASN A 223 -7.75 71.25 -8.55
C ASN A 223 -6.41 71.50 -9.26
N ILE A 224 -6.35 72.49 -10.14
CA ILE A 224 -5.12 73.00 -10.75
C ILE A 224 -5.05 74.51 -10.56
N PHE A 225 -3.92 74.99 -10.03
CA PHE A 225 -3.63 76.43 -9.87
C PHE A 225 -2.35 76.79 -10.63
N ILE A 226 -2.50 77.58 -11.70
CA ILE A 226 -1.40 78.21 -12.43
C ILE A 226 -1.15 79.63 -11.90
N TYR A 227 -0.14 79.78 -11.05
CA TYR A 227 0.29 81.07 -10.53
C TYR A 227 1.22 81.81 -11.51
N SER A 228 2.14 81.08 -12.14
CA SER A 228 3.07 81.59 -13.15
C SER A 228 3.49 80.48 -14.12
N GLY A 229 3.92 80.84 -15.34
CA GLY A 229 4.62 79.92 -16.25
C GLY A 229 4.64 80.25 -17.74
N SER A 230 5.38 79.45 -18.51
CA SER A 230 5.43 79.55 -19.97
C SER A 230 5.03 78.21 -20.60
N ALA A 231 4.04 78.22 -21.49
CA ALA A 231 3.50 77.05 -22.19
C ALA A 231 3.04 75.91 -21.25
N THR A 232 2.04 76.18 -20.40
CA THR A 232 1.38 75.12 -19.61
C THR A 232 0.28 74.44 -20.43
N ASN A 233 0.35 73.11 -20.55
CA ASN A 233 -0.59 72.31 -21.31
C ASN A 233 -1.45 71.47 -20.35
N VAL A 234 -2.76 71.64 -20.38
CA VAL A 234 -3.72 70.91 -19.53
C VAL A 234 -4.62 70.09 -20.45
N TYR A 235 -4.33 68.79 -20.57
CA TYR A 235 -5.00 67.91 -21.54
C TYR A 235 -5.59 66.64 -20.93
N TYR A 236 -6.77 66.21 -21.35
CA TYR A 236 -7.32 64.91 -20.93
C TYR A 236 -7.38 64.70 -19.41
N ASN A 237 -7.53 65.75 -18.59
CA ASN A 237 -7.66 65.56 -17.14
C ASN A 237 -9.14 65.45 -16.76
N THR A 238 -9.44 64.69 -15.70
CA THR A 238 -10.74 64.66 -15.05
C THR A 238 -10.63 65.38 -13.71
N LEU A 239 -11.18 66.59 -13.62
CA LEU A 239 -11.07 67.46 -12.45
C LEU A 239 -12.43 67.56 -11.76
N ILE A 240 -12.53 67.02 -10.55
CA ILE A 240 -13.74 67.02 -9.73
C ILE A 240 -13.54 67.93 -8.52
N ALA A 241 -14.03 69.17 -8.59
CA ALA A 241 -14.05 70.03 -7.40
C ALA A 241 -15.21 69.59 -6.49
N SER A 242 -14.90 68.95 -5.36
CA SER A 242 -15.87 68.41 -4.41
C SER A 242 -15.38 68.57 -2.96
N GLY A 243 -16.25 68.25 -1.98
CA GLY A 243 -15.88 68.11 -0.56
C GLY A 243 -15.61 69.38 0.25
N ALA A 244 -15.82 70.58 -0.31
CA ALA A 244 -15.66 71.81 0.45
C ALA A 244 -16.77 72.02 1.52
N PRO A 245 -16.45 72.60 2.69
CA PRO A 245 -17.44 73.03 3.67
C PRO A 245 -18.39 74.09 3.10
N SER A 246 -19.62 74.11 3.63
CA SER A 246 -20.65 75.11 3.29
C SER A 246 -20.15 76.54 3.53
N GLY A 247 -20.34 77.44 2.56
CA GLY A 247 -19.98 78.86 2.68
C GLY A 247 -18.63 79.26 2.06
N THR A 248 -17.90 78.32 1.47
CA THR A 248 -16.75 78.62 0.63
C THR A 248 -17.22 79.07 -0.77
N ASN A 249 -16.71 80.21 -1.25
CA ASN A 249 -17.08 80.79 -2.55
C ASN A 249 -15.85 80.89 -3.47
N SER A 250 -16.07 80.80 -4.78
CA SER A 250 -15.08 81.06 -5.84
C SER A 250 -13.90 80.09 -5.94
N ALA A 251 -14.08 78.84 -5.53
CA ALA A 251 -13.15 77.78 -5.91
C ALA A 251 -13.36 77.38 -7.38
N SER A 252 -12.39 76.69 -7.96
CA SER A 252 -12.47 76.28 -9.35
C SER A 252 -11.67 75.03 -9.65
N CYS A 253 -12.08 74.31 -10.69
CA CYS A 253 -11.30 73.17 -11.16
C CYS A 253 -9.95 73.64 -11.74
N LEU A 254 -9.97 74.72 -12.52
CA LEU A 254 -8.76 75.38 -13.00
C LEU A 254 -8.78 76.87 -12.61
N TYR A 255 -7.72 77.34 -11.95
CA TYR A 255 -7.52 78.74 -11.63
C TYR A 255 -6.19 79.24 -12.20
N THR A 256 -6.20 80.44 -12.78
CA THR A 256 -4.98 81.10 -13.24
C THR A 256 -4.84 82.49 -12.63
N GLN A 257 -3.63 82.83 -12.19
CA GLN A 257 -3.27 84.18 -11.74
C GLN A 257 -2.19 84.81 -12.64
N GLY A 258 -1.45 83.98 -13.37
CA GLY A 258 -0.40 84.40 -14.29
C GLY A 258 -0.05 83.28 -15.27
N GLY A 259 1.03 83.48 -16.00
CA GLY A 259 1.52 82.55 -17.02
C GLY A 259 1.16 82.95 -18.45
N SER A 260 1.77 82.26 -19.43
CA SER A 260 1.63 82.58 -20.85
C SER A 260 1.52 81.32 -21.71
N GLY A 261 0.65 81.36 -22.72
CA GLY A 261 0.44 80.24 -23.64
C GLY A 261 -0.21 79.02 -22.98
N ILE A 262 -1.22 79.25 -22.12
CA ILE A 262 -1.93 78.19 -21.39
C ILE A 262 -2.91 77.48 -22.34
N ASN A 263 -2.66 76.21 -22.69
CA ASN A 263 -3.51 75.41 -23.58
C ASN A 263 -4.38 74.44 -22.78
N ILE A 264 -5.67 74.33 -23.12
CA ILE A 264 -6.68 73.58 -22.34
C ILE A 264 -7.57 72.78 -23.31
N LYS A 265 -7.37 71.45 -23.39
CA LYS A 265 -8.13 70.59 -24.32
C LYS A 265 -8.55 69.25 -23.75
N ASN A 266 -9.70 68.73 -24.18
CA ASN A 266 -10.19 67.39 -23.83
C ASN A 266 -10.30 67.12 -22.32
N ASN A 267 -10.46 68.13 -21.47
CA ASN A 267 -10.61 67.91 -20.03
C ASN A 267 -12.09 67.80 -19.63
N ILE A 268 -12.35 67.05 -18.57
CA ILE A 268 -13.62 67.04 -17.85
C ILE A 268 -13.45 67.93 -16.62
N PHE A 269 -14.25 68.98 -16.50
CA PHE A 269 -14.32 69.85 -15.33
C PHE A 269 -15.70 69.68 -14.69
N VAL A 270 -15.74 69.10 -13.49
CA VAL A 270 -16.97 68.90 -12.72
C VAL A 270 -16.80 69.60 -11.39
N ASN A 271 -17.46 70.74 -11.21
CA ASN A 271 -17.44 71.46 -9.94
C ASN A 271 -18.77 71.26 -9.18
N GLN A 272 -18.70 70.51 -8.08
CA GLN A 272 -19.84 70.12 -7.24
C GLN A 272 -19.89 70.84 -5.88
N GLN A 273 -19.02 71.82 -5.66
CA GLN A 273 -19.00 72.60 -4.42
C GLN A 273 -20.19 73.59 -4.37
N SER A 274 -20.58 74.02 -3.16
CA SER A 274 -21.71 74.97 -2.97
C SER A 274 -21.35 76.41 -3.38
N ASN A 275 -22.36 77.23 -3.72
CA ASN A 275 -22.27 78.68 -4.07
C ASN A 275 -21.64 78.99 -5.45
N GLU A 276 -21.08 80.19 -5.65
CA GLU A 276 -20.45 80.60 -6.93
C GLU A 276 -19.13 79.84 -7.13
N GLN A 277 -19.12 78.90 -8.07
CA GLN A 277 -18.00 78.00 -8.33
C GLN A 277 -17.70 77.92 -9.82
N TYR A 278 -16.43 77.84 -10.19
CA TYR A 278 -16.05 77.91 -11.61
C TYR A 278 -15.49 76.59 -12.12
N ALA A 279 -15.79 76.23 -13.37
CA ALA A 279 -15.01 75.19 -14.04
C ALA A 279 -13.62 75.76 -14.39
N ILE A 280 -13.58 76.97 -14.96
CA ILE A 280 -12.35 77.74 -15.21
C ILE A 280 -12.51 79.18 -14.69
N PHE A 281 -11.53 79.63 -13.92
CA PHE A 281 -11.40 81.04 -13.52
C PHE A 281 -10.00 81.58 -13.89
N LEU A 282 -9.99 82.47 -14.88
CA LEU A 282 -8.79 83.17 -15.34
C LEU A 282 -8.70 84.55 -14.68
N ASN A 283 -7.96 84.66 -13.57
CA ASN A 283 -7.70 85.91 -12.88
C ASN A 283 -6.38 86.59 -13.32
N GLY A 284 -5.71 86.02 -14.32
CA GLY A 284 -4.51 86.58 -14.97
C GLY A 284 -3.81 85.55 -15.87
N GLY A 285 -2.83 86.02 -16.66
CA GLY A 285 -2.11 85.22 -17.65
C GLY A 285 -2.68 85.30 -19.08
N THR A 286 -1.98 84.72 -20.06
CA THR A 286 -2.44 84.65 -21.47
C THR A 286 -2.78 83.22 -21.89
N LEU A 287 -3.97 83.08 -22.47
CA LEU A 287 -4.44 81.81 -23.02
C LEU A 287 -3.76 81.48 -24.35
N GLY A 288 -3.55 80.19 -24.57
CA GLY A 288 -3.31 79.59 -25.87
C GLY A 288 -4.61 79.06 -26.46
N GLN A 289 -4.63 77.78 -26.85
CA GLN A 289 -5.81 77.14 -27.44
C GLN A 289 -6.72 76.50 -26.38
N ILE A 290 -8.03 76.74 -26.48
CA ILE A 290 -9.06 76.10 -25.68
C ILE A 290 -10.07 75.40 -26.60
N SER A 291 -10.28 74.09 -26.44
CA SER A 291 -11.26 73.34 -27.23
C SER A 291 -11.65 71.98 -26.60
N ASN A 292 -12.85 71.47 -26.91
CA ASN A 292 -13.28 70.09 -26.59
C ASN A 292 -13.23 69.74 -25.10
N ASN A 293 -13.57 70.65 -24.19
CA ASN A 293 -13.67 70.38 -22.77
C ASN A 293 -15.14 70.16 -22.36
N ASP A 294 -15.34 69.70 -21.13
CA ASP A 294 -16.65 69.61 -20.50
C ASP A 294 -16.67 70.45 -19.21
N TYR A 295 -17.65 71.35 -19.08
CA TYR A 295 -17.67 72.42 -18.07
C TYR A 295 -18.84 72.32 -17.09
N TYR A 296 -19.04 71.16 -16.50
CA TYR A 296 -20.16 70.94 -15.59
C TYR A 296 -19.97 71.64 -14.24
N VAL A 297 -20.95 72.46 -13.86
CA VAL A 297 -21.01 73.10 -12.53
C VAL A 297 -22.35 72.79 -11.87
N ASN A 298 -22.32 72.32 -10.63
CA ASN A 298 -23.48 71.99 -9.82
C ASN A 298 -23.91 73.19 -8.96
N SER A 299 -24.52 74.20 -9.58
CA SER A 299 -25.23 75.25 -8.83
C SER A 299 -26.73 75.20 -9.12
N SER A 300 -27.54 75.67 -8.16
CA SER A 300 -29.01 75.76 -8.33
C SER A 300 -29.42 76.77 -9.41
N THR A 301 -28.55 77.74 -9.72
CA THR A 301 -28.84 78.85 -10.64
C THR A 301 -28.16 78.71 -12.01
N ASN A 302 -26.98 78.08 -12.08
CA ASN A 302 -26.15 78.00 -13.29
C ASN A 302 -25.63 76.58 -13.52
N LYS A 303 -25.72 76.09 -14.77
CA LYS A 303 -25.18 74.81 -15.26
C LYS A 303 -23.84 74.93 -16.00
N PHE A 304 -23.40 76.16 -16.25
CA PHE A 304 -22.07 76.56 -16.71
C PHE A 304 -21.67 77.84 -15.98
N LEU A 305 -20.44 77.90 -15.47
CA LEU A 305 -19.92 79.09 -14.81
C LEU A 305 -18.40 79.19 -14.99
N ASN A 306 -17.97 80.13 -15.83
CA ASN A 306 -16.55 80.45 -16.07
C ASN A 306 -16.30 81.96 -15.93
N ARG A 307 -15.04 82.35 -15.75
CA ARG A 307 -14.68 83.76 -15.52
C ARG A 307 -13.36 84.16 -16.17
N ILE A 308 -13.32 85.37 -16.74
CA ILE A 308 -12.10 86.03 -17.22
C ILE A 308 -12.01 87.41 -16.58
N SER A 309 -10.98 87.62 -15.75
CA SER A 309 -10.80 88.81 -14.91
C SER A 309 -12.09 89.14 -14.14
N SER A 310 -12.73 90.27 -14.40
CA SER A 310 -14.00 90.68 -13.78
C SER A 310 -15.25 90.18 -14.52
N THR A 311 -15.11 89.61 -15.73
CA THR A 311 -16.24 89.21 -16.58
C THR A 311 -16.68 87.77 -16.28
N LEU A 312 -17.95 87.61 -15.92
CA LEU A 312 -18.60 86.33 -15.65
C LEU A 312 -19.32 85.80 -16.90
N TYR A 313 -19.17 84.50 -17.17
CA TYR A 313 -19.86 83.82 -18.26
C TYR A 313 -20.69 82.67 -17.68
N THR A 314 -22.01 82.75 -17.81
CA THR A 314 -22.94 81.82 -17.16
C THR A 314 -23.93 81.23 -18.17
N ALA A 315 -24.39 80.00 -17.92
CA ALA A 315 -25.56 79.42 -18.58
C ALA A 315 -26.50 78.82 -17.53
N THR A 316 -27.80 79.06 -17.68
CA THR A 316 -28.84 78.46 -16.83
C THR A 316 -29.45 77.20 -17.43
N THR A 317 -29.20 76.93 -18.72
CA THR A 317 -29.70 75.76 -19.45
C THR A 317 -28.62 74.67 -19.48
N ALA A 318 -28.99 73.43 -19.13
CA ALA A 318 -28.10 72.28 -19.20
C ALA A 318 -27.65 71.99 -20.65
N GLY A 319 -26.43 71.49 -20.85
CA GLY A 319 -25.92 71.11 -22.17
C GLY A 319 -25.48 72.28 -23.07
N THR A 320 -25.58 73.54 -22.63
CA THR A 320 -25.24 74.71 -23.46
C THR A 320 -24.02 75.46 -22.93
N VAL A 321 -23.02 75.66 -23.79
CA VAL A 321 -21.91 76.62 -23.55
C VAL A 321 -22.34 78.01 -24.10
N PRO A 322 -22.25 79.10 -23.33
CA PRO A 322 -22.66 80.43 -23.80
C PRO A 322 -21.86 80.94 -25.00
N ALA A 323 -22.53 81.51 -26.00
CA ALA A 323 -21.86 82.09 -27.19
C ALA A 323 -20.83 83.18 -26.84
N ALA A 324 -21.07 83.93 -25.77
CA ALA A 324 -20.13 84.94 -25.25
C ALA A 324 -18.82 84.32 -24.75
N TRP A 325 -18.88 83.13 -24.14
CA TRP A 325 -17.69 82.38 -23.75
C TRP A 325 -16.93 81.90 -24.99
N ASN A 326 -17.63 81.28 -25.94
CA ASN A 326 -17.02 80.78 -27.17
C ASN A 326 -16.32 81.91 -27.94
N SER A 327 -16.91 83.11 -27.97
CA SER A 327 -16.32 84.29 -28.60
C SER A 327 -15.09 84.80 -27.85
N ALA A 328 -15.09 84.71 -26.52
CA ALA A 328 -13.99 85.19 -25.69
C ALA A 328 -12.74 84.29 -25.75
N VAL A 329 -12.91 82.97 -25.95
CA VAL A 329 -11.79 82.00 -25.91
C VAL A 329 -11.63 81.11 -27.15
N GLY A 330 -12.51 81.24 -28.15
CA GLY A 330 -12.46 80.45 -29.38
C GLY A 330 -12.96 79.00 -29.25
N ASP A 331 -13.73 78.69 -28.20
CA ASP A 331 -14.08 77.31 -27.84
C ASP A 331 -15.48 76.90 -28.29
N SER A 332 -15.60 76.40 -29.52
CA SER A 332 -16.91 76.00 -30.10
C SER A 332 -17.27 74.52 -29.91
N ALA A 333 -16.32 73.69 -29.48
CA ALA A 333 -16.46 72.22 -29.44
C ALA A 333 -16.65 71.65 -28.02
N SER A 334 -16.62 72.49 -27.00
CA SER A 334 -16.87 72.09 -25.61
C SER A 334 -18.36 71.92 -25.30
N GLN A 335 -18.63 71.21 -24.20
CA GLN A 335 -19.97 70.88 -23.74
C GLN A 335 -20.17 71.12 -22.24
N THR A 336 -21.40 70.91 -21.77
CA THR A 336 -21.77 70.97 -20.34
C THR A 336 -22.63 69.78 -19.97
N PHE A 337 -21.97 68.69 -19.61
CA PHE A 337 -22.56 67.39 -19.38
C PHE A 337 -22.02 66.81 -18.06
N LEU A 338 -22.80 66.02 -17.31
CA LEU A 338 -22.27 65.33 -16.13
C LEU A 338 -21.95 63.88 -16.53
N PRO A 339 -20.67 63.50 -16.62
CA PRO A 339 -20.31 62.12 -16.87
C PRO A 339 -20.84 61.19 -15.78
N THR A 340 -21.19 59.97 -16.17
CA THR A 340 -21.40 58.88 -15.23
C THR A 340 -20.05 58.23 -14.93
N PHE A 341 -19.66 58.20 -13.67
CA PHE A 341 -18.41 57.60 -13.22
C PHE A 341 -18.64 56.19 -12.67
N VAL A 342 -17.60 55.36 -12.64
CA VAL A 342 -17.64 53.98 -12.12
C VAL A 342 -18.20 53.94 -10.69
N ALA A 343 -17.71 54.81 -9.80
CA ALA A 343 -18.24 54.95 -8.44
C ALA A 343 -18.04 56.39 -7.93
N PRO A 344 -18.99 57.31 -8.17
CA PRO A 344 -18.85 58.71 -7.76
C PRO A 344 -18.47 58.86 -6.29
N GLY A 345 -17.39 59.61 -6.02
CA GLY A 345 -16.85 59.81 -4.66
C GLY A 345 -15.61 58.98 -4.34
N THR A 346 -15.47 57.80 -4.95
CA THR A 346 -14.33 56.90 -4.71
C THR A 346 -13.55 56.59 -5.98
N ASP A 347 -14.22 56.54 -7.13
CA ASP A 347 -13.67 56.22 -8.44
C ASP A 347 -14.30 57.10 -9.54
N TYR A 348 -13.47 57.96 -10.13
CA TYR A 348 -13.87 58.89 -11.20
C TYR A 348 -13.36 58.46 -12.59
N HIS A 349 -13.07 57.18 -12.78
CA HIS A 349 -12.99 56.59 -14.13
C HIS A 349 -14.37 56.64 -14.79
N ILE A 350 -14.40 56.75 -16.12
CA ILE A 350 -15.65 56.95 -16.87
C ILE A 350 -16.31 55.59 -17.07
N GLN A 351 -17.59 55.46 -16.72
CA GLN A 351 -18.31 54.20 -16.91
C GLN A 351 -18.69 53.98 -18.39
N ASP A 352 -18.61 52.73 -18.88
CA ASP A 352 -19.15 52.33 -20.19
C ASP A 352 -20.68 52.28 -20.17
N VAL A 353 -21.30 53.45 -20.29
CA VAL A 353 -22.74 53.64 -20.39
C VAL A 353 -23.07 54.57 -21.53
N THR A 354 -24.22 54.35 -22.16
CA THR A 354 -24.66 55.09 -23.35
C THR A 354 -24.59 56.61 -23.19
N VAL A 355 -24.83 57.11 -21.97
CA VAL A 355 -24.83 58.55 -21.68
C VAL A 355 -23.44 59.19 -21.87
N ASN A 356 -22.35 58.45 -21.66
CA ASN A 356 -20.97 58.94 -21.81
C ASN A 356 -20.47 58.91 -23.26
N ASN A 357 -21.21 58.32 -24.21
CA ASN A 357 -20.79 58.21 -25.61
C ASN A 357 -20.56 59.56 -26.32
N ASN A 358 -21.11 60.65 -25.77
CA ASN A 358 -20.99 62.01 -26.31
C ASN A 358 -19.75 62.76 -25.79
N LEU A 359 -18.95 62.15 -24.93
CA LEU A 359 -17.70 62.71 -24.41
C LEU A 359 -16.57 62.68 -25.45
N THR A 360 -16.80 63.17 -26.67
CA THR A 360 -15.84 63.07 -27.78
C THR A 360 -14.79 64.18 -27.77
N GLY A 361 -13.51 63.81 -27.79
CA GLY A 361 -12.37 64.72 -27.85
C GLY A 361 -11.66 64.73 -29.21
N VAL A 362 -10.50 65.39 -29.27
CA VAL A 362 -9.62 65.43 -30.44
C VAL A 362 -8.24 64.87 -30.12
N ALA A 363 -7.67 64.03 -31.00
CA ALA A 363 -6.35 63.46 -30.76
C ALA A 363 -5.27 64.54 -30.52
N ILE A 364 -4.39 64.31 -29.55
CA ILE A 364 -3.27 65.22 -29.23
C ILE A 364 -1.96 64.45 -29.46
N ALA A 365 -1.10 65.00 -30.31
CA ALA A 365 0.18 64.37 -30.64
C ALA A 365 1.03 64.17 -29.38
N GLY A 366 1.53 62.94 -29.19
CA GLY A 366 2.36 62.56 -28.04
C GLY A 366 1.58 62.06 -26.81
N ILE A 367 0.24 62.05 -26.84
CA ILE A 367 -0.62 61.48 -25.79
C ILE A 367 -1.49 60.39 -26.43
N THR A 368 -0.93 59.19 -26.55
CA THR A 368 -1.57 58.05 -27.23
C THR A 368 -2.21 57.05 -26.27
N THR A 369 -2.05 57.25 -24.96
CA THR A 369 -2.68 56.41 -23.94
C THR A 369 -3.47 57.27 -22.94
N ASP A 370 -4.35 56.65 -22.17
CA ASP A 370 -5.12 57.24 -21.08
C ASP A 370 -4.48 56.97 -19.70
N ILE A 371 -5.25 56.98 -18.62
CA ILE A 371 -4.74 56.94 -17.24
C ILE A 371 -4.24 55.58 -16.80
N ASP A 372 -4.86 54.48 -17.26
CA ASP A 372 -4.46 53.11 -16.93
C ASP A 372 -3.48 52.51 -17.96
N GLY A 373 -3.25 53.24 -19.06
CA GLY A 373 -2.24 52.92 -20.07
C GLY A 373 -2.82 52.32 -21.34
N ASP A 374 -4.14 52.25 -21.44
CA ASP A 374 -4.83 51.78 -22.64
C ASP A 374 -4.65 52.78 -23.79
N THR A 375 -4.59 52.23 -25.02
CA THR A 375 -4.37 53.04 -26.21
C THR A 375 -5.62 53.82 -26.56
N ARG A 376 -5.47 55.11 -26.83
CA ARG A 376 -6.59 55.96 -27.24
C ARG A 376 -7.01 55.67 -28.68
N VAL A 377 -8.16 55.02 -28.89
CA VAL A 377 -8.64 54.57 -30.22
C VAL A 377 -9.72 55.51 -30.78
N LYS A 378 -10.64 55.97 -29.93
CA LYS A 378 -11.63 57.00 -30.26
C LYS A 378 -11.56 58.05 -29.15
N PRO A 379 -10.68 59.06 -29.24
CA PRO A 379 -10.28 59.83 -28.06
C PRO A 379 -11.48 60.48 -27.39
N TYR A 380 -11.90 59.93 -26.25
CA TYR A 380 -12.87 60.57 -25.38
C TYR A 380 -12.16 61.66 -24.57
N ILE A 381 -12.91 62.64 -24.10
CA ILE A 381 -12.40 63.66 -23.16
C ILE A 381 -12.24 63.05 -21.76
N GLY A 382 -11.36 63.62 -20.95
CA GLY A 382 -11.05 63.13 -19.61
C GLY A 382 -9.88 62.16 -19.56
N ALA A 383 -9.56 61.75 -18.33
CA ALA A 383 -8.37 60.95 -18.02
C ALA A 383 -8.41 59.52 -18.54
N ASP A 384 -9.60 58.99 -18.76
CA ASP A 384 -9.88 57.57 -19.00
C ASP A 384 -10.75 57.40 -20.26
N GLU A 385 -10.48 56.40 -21.11
CA GLU A 385 -11.33 56.06 -22.26
C GLU A 385 -12.42 55.05 -21.86
N VAL A 386 -13.57 55.08 -22.54
CA VAL A 386 -14.61 54.05 -22.35
C VAL A 386 -14.12 52.71 -22.93
N VAL A 387 -13.74 51.75 -22.06
CA VAL A 387 -13.31 50.39 -22.45
C VAL A 387 -14.44 49.36 -22.30
N LYS A 388 -14.73 48.61 -23.37
CA LYS A 388 -15.68 47.49 -23.37
C LYS A 388 -14.97 46.18 -22.99
N CYS A 389 -15.31 45.55 -21.86
CA CYS A 389 -14.73 44.26 -21.46
C CYS A 389 -15.10 43.15 -22.46
N VAL A 390 -14.11 42.36 -22.89
CA VAL A 390 -14.30 41.16 -23.72
C VAL A 390 -13.89 39.94 -22.89
N PRO A 391 -14.81 38.99 -22.60
CA PRO A 391 -14.49 37.80 -21.81
C PRO A 391 -13.29 37.04 -22.40
N ALA A 392 -12.23 36.87 -21.61
CA ALA A 392 -11.02 36.18 -22.04
C ALA A 392 -11.24 34.66 -22.23
N GLY A 393 -10.39 34.03 -23.04
CA GLY A 393 -10.35 32.58 -23.27
C GLY A 393 -10.91 32.15 -24.64
N ASP A 394 -10.13 31.35 -25.39
CA ASP A 394 -10.64 30.69 -26.58
C ASP A 394 -11.50 29.50 -26.12
N GLN A 395 -12.81 29.53 -26.38
CA GLN A 395 -13.80 28.54 -25.87
C GLN A 395 -13.57 27.08 -26.37
N THR A 396 -12.42 26.85 -26.99
CA THR A 396 -11.95 25.65 -27.67
C THR A 396 -10.81 24.93 -26.94
N SER A 397 -9.99 25.63 -26.15
CA SER A 397 -8.83 25.03 -25.49
C SER A 397 -9.20 23.97 -24.45
N PHE A 398 -8.24 23.08 -24.21
CA PHE A 398 -8.28 22.07 -23.16
C PHE A 398 -7.16 22.35 -22.17
N GLY A 399 -7.44 22.25 -20.87
CA GLY A 399 -6.37 22.26 -19.87
C GLY A 399 -5.48 21.03 -20.02
N SER A 400 -4.21 21.14 -19.65
CA SER A 400 -3.29 19.98 -19.61
C SER A 400 -3.27 19.47 -18.18
N GLU A 401 -3.70 18.22 -17.96
CA GLU A 401 -3.74 17.59 -16.63
C GLU A 401 -4.60 18.33 -15.58
N SER A 402 -5.44 19.25 -16.06
CA SER A 402 -6.24 20.20 -15.31
C SER A 402 -7.44 20.64 -16.16
N TRP A 403 -8.49 21.16 -15.53
CA TRP A 403 -9.71 21.56 -16.23
C TRP A 403 -9.78 23.07 -16.46
N ILE A 404 -10.19 23.45 -17.67
CA ILE A 404 -10.66 24.81 -17.99
C ILE A 404 -12.18 24.74 -18.13
N GLY A 405 -12.91 25.40 -17.23
CA GLY A 405 -14.36 25.53 -17.25
C GLY A 405 -14.79 26.81 -17.95
N TYR A 406 -15.41 26.70 -19.11
CA TYR A 406 -15.99 27.83 -19.83
C TYR A 406 -17.40 28.09 -19.30
N VAL A 407 -17.63 29.27 -18.75
CA VAL A 407 -18.86 29.62 -18.02
C VAL A 407 -19.77 30.47 -18.89
N TYR A 408 -21.04 30.10 -18.90
CA TYR A 408 -22.09 30.78 -19.65
C TYR A 408 -23.30 31.02 -18.75
N SER A 409 -23.95 32.17 -18.85
CA SER A 409 -25.28 32.38 -18.26
C SER A 409 -26.38 32.15 -19.29
N PHE A 410 -27.57 31.79 -18.82
CA PHE A 410 -28.76 31.65 -19.66
C PHE A 410 -29.99 32.22 -18.96
N THR A 411 -31.11 32.32 -19.69
CA THR A 411 -32.38 32.82 -19.17
C THR A 411 -33.47 31.75 -19.20
N GLY A 412 -34.43 31.84 -18.27
CA GLY A 412 -35.45 30.81 -18.09
C GLY A 412 -34.98 29.60 -17.27
N ASN A 413 -35.77 28.53 -17.27
CA ASN A 413 -35.50 27.30 -16.51
C ASN A 413 -35.16 26.11 -17.42
N THR A 414 -34.90 26.34 -18.71
CA THR A 414 -34.50 25.29 -19.66
C THR A 414 -33.00 25.32 -19.83
N ALA A 415 -32.32 24.28 -19.35
CA ALA A 415 -30.88 24.17 -19.45
C ALA A 415 -30.40 24.16 -20.92
N PRO A 416 -29.29 24.84 -21.25
CA PRO A 416 -28.66 24.74 -22.56
C PRO A 416 -28.34 23.29 -22.92
N ASN A 417 -28.60 22.87 -24.16
CA ASN A 417 -28.27 21.52 -24.64
C ASN A 417 -27.51 21.57 -25.98
N PRO A 418 -26.28 22.12 -26.00
CA PRO A 418 -25.47 22.17 -27.22
C PRO A 418 -25.02 20.79 -27.68
N ALA A 419 -24.69 20.66 -28.96
CA ALA A 419 -23.88 19.52 -29.42
C ALA A 419 -22.45 19.62 -28.83
N TYR A 420 -21.79 18.48 -28.64
CA TYR A 420 -20.50 18.40 -27.91
C TYR A 420 -19.39 19.28 -28.51
N ASN A 421 -19.41 19.49 -29.84
CA ASN A 421 -18.41 20.24 -30.60
C ASN A 421 -18.85 21.66 -31.00
N THR A 422 -20.03 22.11 -30.56
CA THR A 422 -20.57 23.44 -30.88
C THR A 422 -20.61 24.33 -29.65
N LEU A 423 -20.44 25.65 -29.83
CA LEU A 423 -20.64 26.60 -28.74
C LEU A 423 -22.11 26.60 -28.26
N PRO A 424 -22.38 26.82 -26.97
CA PRO A 424 -23.74 26.95 -26.47
C PRO A 424 -24.48 28.11 -27.14
N THR A 425 -25.65 27.83 -27.71
CA THR A 425 -26.53 28.85 -28.33
C THR A 425 -27.58 29.33 -27.34
N GLY A 426 -27.94 30.61 -27.37
CA GLY A 426 -28.93 31.18 -26.44
C GLY A 426 -28.37 31.45 -25.04
N THR A 427 -27.05 31.46 -24.89
CA THR A 427 -26.34 31.77 -23.64
C THR A 427 -25.43 32.98 -23.84
N THR A 428 -24.97 33.57 -22.74
CA THR A 428 -23.95 34.62 -22.72
C THR A 428 -22.66 34.06 -22.13
N TYR A 429 -21.56 34.09 -22.89
CA TYR A 429 -20.24 33.67 -22.39
C TYR A 429 -19.69 34.71 -21.41
N LEU A 430 -19.33 34.28 -20.20
CA LEU A 430 -18.90 35.17 -19.11
C LEU A 430 -17.39 35.14 -18.86
N GLY A 431 -16.72 34.04 -19.22
CA GLY A 431 -15.29 33.82 -19.02
C GLY A 431 -14.98 32.40 -18.54
N THR A 432 -13.91 32.24 -17.77
CA THR A 432 -13.39 30.92 -17.38
C THR A 432 -13.22 30.74 -15.87
N VAL A 433 -13.41 29.50 -15.40
CA VAL A 433 -12.93 28.97 -14.12
C VAL A 433 -11.90 27.87 -14.37
N THR A 434 -11.03 27.57 -13.41
CA THR A 434 -10.08 26.45 -13.52
C THR A 434 -10.14 25.49 -12.34
N GLU A 435 -9.78 24.22 -12.58
CA GLU A 435 -9.54 23.21 -11.54
C GLU A 435 -8.13 22.61 -11.76
N SER A 436 -7.28 22.65 -10.74
CA SER A 436 -5.84 22.35 -10.87
C SER A 436 -5.48 20.87 -10.98
N THR A 437 -6.45 19.97 -10.81
CA THR A 437 -6.26 18.52 -10.76
C THR A 437 -7.27 17.79 -11.64
N ARG A 438 -6.93 16.57 -12.07
CA ARG A 438 -7.83 15.68 -12.85
C ARG A 438 -9.14 15.39 -12.11
N ASN A 439 -9.05 15.23 -10.79
CA ASN A 439 -10.16 14.95 -9.89
C ASN A 439 -10.46 16.21 -9.07
N PHE A 440 -11.72 16.61 -8.96
CA PHE A 440 -12.12 17.78 -8.18
C PHE A 440 -13.55 17.61 -7.64
N ASP A 441 -13.87 18.39 -6.62
CA ASP A 441 -15.22 18.53 -6.05
C ASP A 441 -15.47 20.01 -5.81
N ARG A 442 -16.29 20.60 -6.67
CA ARG A 442 -16.65 22.01 -6.62
C ARG A 442 -18.04 22.12 -6.01
N ASN A 443 -18.09 22.23 -4.70
CA ASN A 443 -19.31 22.56 -3.95
C ASN A 443 -19.32 24.07 -3.67
N VAL A 444 -20.22 24.82 -4.32
CA VAL A 444 -20.37 26.26 -4.07
C VAL A 444 -21.65 26.60 -3.30
N ASP A 445 -22.41 25.58 -2.90
CA ASP A 445 -23.69 25.73 -2.20
C ASP A 445 -24.59 26.76 -2.93
N THR A 446 -25.16 27.73 -2.23
CA THR A 446 -25.99 28.81 -2.81
C THR A 446 -25.17 29.99 -3.35
N GLY A 447 -23.85 29.82 -3.50
CA GLY A 447 -22.91 30.86 -3.92
C GLY A 447 -22.73 30.95 -5.44
N ALA A 448 -22.03 32.00 -5.88
CA ALA A 448 -21.76 32.22 -7.30
C ALA A 448 -20.70 31.25 -7.85
N VAL A 449 -20.89 30.80 -9.11
CA VAL A 449 -20.01 29.86 -9.83
C VAL A 449 -18.53 30.23 -9.66
N ASN A 450 -17.68 29.27 -9.25
CA ASN A 450 -16.26 29.51 -8.97
C ASN A 450 -15.35 28.34 -9.36
N GLY A 451 -14.04 28.57 -9.31
CA GLY A 451 -13.00 27.54 -9.42
C GLY A 451 -11.78 27.89 -8.55
N VAL A 452 -10.65 27.23 -8.79
CA VAL A 452 -9.34 27.59 -8.20
C VAL A 452 -8.93 28.99 -8.64
N THR A 453 -9.12 29.30 -9.92
CA THR A 453 -9.07 30.67 -10.44
C THR A 453 -10.39 31.01 -11.12
N ARG A 454 -10.73 32.30 -11.09
CA ARG A 454 -11.93 32.88 -11.73
C ARG A 454 -11.51 34.06 -12.58
N ASN A 455 -11.96 34.10 -13.82
CA ASN A 455 -11.69 35.18 -14.76
C ASN A 455 -12.96 35.51 -15.56
N PHE A 456 -13.74 36.49 -15.10
CA PHE A 456 -15.01 36.93 -15.72
C PHE A 456 -14.97 38.42 -16.06
N CYS A 457 -15.70 38.80 -17.11
CA CYS A 457 -15.97 40.21 -17.41
C CYS A 457 -17.16 40.80 -16.64
N ASP A 458 -18.08 39.94 -16.19
CA ASP A 458 -19.33 40.32 -15.52
C ASP A 458 -19.45 39.68 -14.12
N THR A 459 -20.51 40.04 -13.40
CA THR A 459 -20.85 39.41 -12.12
C THR A 459 -21.08 37.91 -12.32
N ALA A 460 -20.41 37.09 -11.51
CA ALA A 460 -20.58 35.65 -11.51
C ALA A 460 -22.03 35.26 -11.16
N PRO A 461 -22.71 34.43 -11.97
CA PRO A 461 -24.06 33.98 -11.67
C PRO A 461 -24.08 33.02 -10.47
N THR A 462 -25.09 33.16 -9.61
CA THR A 462 -25.45 32.18 -8.56
C THR A 462 -26.32 31.06 -9.11
N ASP A 463 -27.15 31.37 -10.10
CA ASP A 463 -28.13 30.48 -10.70
C ASP A 463 -28.13 30.63 -12.22
N ARG A 464 -28.74 29.68 -12.95
CA ARG A 464 -28.90 29.71 -14.42
C ARG A 464 -27.58 29.86 -15.15
N PHE A 465 -26.63 29.02 -14.79
CA PHE A 465 -25.33 28.96 -15.44
C PHE A 465 -25.02 27.56 -15.97
N PHE A 466 -24.21 27.52 -17.01
CA PHE A 466 -23.71 26.31 -17.65
C PHE A 466 -22.19 26.40 -17.69
N VAL A 467 -21.53 25.31 -17.33
CA VAL A 467 -20.07 25.19 -17.39
C VAL A 467 -19.70 24.03 -18.28
N ARG A 468 -18.81 24.28 -19.24
CA ARG A 468 -18.16 23.24 -20.03
C ARG A 468 -16.70 23.14 -19.60
N TYR A 469 -16.39 22.14 -18.79
CA TYR A 469 -15.03 21.81 -18.39
C TYR A 469 -14.34 20.98 -19.47
N LYS A 470 -13.13 21.39 -19.85
CA LYS A 470 -12.29 20.72 -20.85
C LYS A 470 -10.91 20.41 -20.31
N MET A 471 -10.47 19.17 -20.46
CA MET A 471 -9.15 18.68 -20.04
C MET A 471 -8.59 17.69 -21.05
N THR A 472 -7.29 17.77 -21.34
CA THR A 472 -6.51 16.68 -21.90
C THR A 472 -5.73 16.02 -20.76
N ALA A 473 -5.93 14.72 -20.54
CA ALA A 473 -5.19 13.97 -19.53
C ALA A 473 -4.48 12.77 -20.14
N ASN A 474 -3.27 12.52 -19.67
CA ASN A 474 -2.46 11.38 -20.07
C ASN A 474 -2.88 10.11 -19.29
N ILE A 475 -3.41 9.12 -20.02
CA ILE A 475 -3.74 7.80 -19.52
C ILE A 475 -2.51 6.90 -19.71
N ALA A 476 -1.84 6.60 -18.59
CA ALA A 476 -0.57 5.90 -18.60
C ALA A 476 -0.68 4.39 -18.88
N GLU A 477 -1.84 3.79 -18.60
CA GLU A 477 -2.08 2.36 -18.75
C GLU A 477 -3.46 2.08 -19.34
N ILE A 478 -3.55 1.04 -20.18
CA ILE A 478 -4.83 0.54 -20.70
C ILE A 478 -5.56 -0.25 -19.62
N GLY A 479 -6.89 -0.33 -19.73
CA GLY A 479 -7.73 -1.14 -18.85
C GLY A 479 -8.93 -0.38 -18.29
N GLN A 480 -9.55 -0.97 -17.27
CA GLN A 480 -10.73 -0.41 -16.63
C GLN A 480 -10.37 0.68 -15.62
N TYR A 481 -11.13 1.77 -15.69
CA TYR A 481 -11.06 2.90 -14.78
C TYR A 481 -12.42 3.06 -14.11
N ASN A 482 -12.42 3.27 -12.80
CA ASN A 482 -13.63 3.66 -12.07
C ASN A 482 -13.79 5.16 -12.20
N PHE A 483 -14.97 5.59 -12.63
CA PHE A 483 -15.40 6.98 -12.66
C PHE A 483 -16.48 7.18 -11.63
N THR A 484 -16.37 8.27 -10.87
CA THR A 484 -17.42 8.78 -9.99
C THR A 484 -17.68 10.25 -10.33
N ILE A 485 -18.94 10.60 -10.64
CA ILE A 485 -19.36 11.93 -11.06
C ILE A 485 -20.53 12.37 -10.19
N GLY A 486 -20.39 13.48 -9.49
CA GLY A 486 -21.43 14.09 -8.68
C GLY A 486 -21.95 15.36 -9.32
N SER A 487 -23.27 15.59 -9.29
CA SER A 487 -23.83 16.85 -9.77
C SER A 487 -25.14 17.27 -9.08
N ASP A 488 -25.29 18.58 -8.93
CA ASP A 488 -26.50 19.34 -8.57
C ASP A 488 -26.43 20.65 -9.38
N ASP A 489 -27.15 20.86 -10.48
CA ASP A 489 -28.08 19.95 -11.16
C ASP A 489 -27.41 18.94 -12.12
N GLY A 490 -27.61 19.08 -13.44
CA GLY A 490 -27.36 18.03 -14.43
C GLY A 490 -25.93 17.99 -14.97
N VAL A 491 -25.49 16.80 -15.38
CA VAL A 491 -24.12 16.53 -15.83
C VAL A 491 -24.06 15.56 -17.00
N ARG A 492 -23.00 15.67 -17.82
CA ARG A 492 -22.62 14.65 -18.80
C ARG A 492 -21.12 14.67 -19.07
N LEU A 493 -20.56 13.49 -19.34
CA LEU A 493 -19.13 13.32 -19.62
C LEU A 493 -18.93 12.75 -21.03
N TYR A 494 -17.99 13.35 -21.75
CA TYR A 494 -17.44 12.84 -23.00
C TYR A 494 -15.96 12.50 -22.85
N ILE A 495 -15.54 11.36 -23.41
CA ILE A 495 -14.14 10.95 -23.52
C ILE A 495 -13.87 10.71 -25.01
N ASP A 496 -12.90 11.44 -25.57
CA ASP A 496 -12.55 11.44 -27.01
C ASP A 496 -13.76 11.63 -27.94
N GLY A 497 -14.70 12.48 -27.52
CA GLY A 497 -15.93 12.78 -28.26
C GLY A 497 -17.06 11.77 -28.09
N VAL A 498 -16.83 10.66 -27.38
CA VAL A 498 -17.88 9.68 -27.06
C VAL A 498 -18.55 10.04 -25.74
N LYS A 499 -19.88 10.13 -25.71
CA LYS A 499 -20.65 10.36 -24.47
C LYS A 499 -20.68 9.08 -23.63
N VAL A 500 -20.10 9.13 -22.43
CA VAL A 500 -19.96 7.95 -21.54
C VAL A 500 -20.90 8.00 -20.34
N LEU A 501 -21.39 9.19 -19.97
CA LEU A 501 -22.39 9.40 -18.92
C LEU A 501 -23.31 10.55 -19.32
N GLU A 502 -24.61 10.45 -19.00
CA GLU A 502 -25.57 11.55 -19.11
C GLU A 502 -26.65 11.47 -18.03
N ARG A 503 -26.82 12.59 -17.31
CA ARG A 503 -27.96 12.89 -16.43
C ARG A 503 -28.31 14.37 -16.62
N TRP A 504 -29.05 14.66 -17.69
CA TRP A 504 -29.28 16.04 -18.15
C TRP A 504 -30.67 16.57 -17.74
N ASN A 505 -30.96 16.57 -16.44
CA ASN A 505 -32.20 17.06 -15.85
C ASN A 505 -31.93 17.77 -14.52
N GLN A 506 -32.89 18.58 -14.04
CA GLN A 506 -32.82 19.20 -12.71
C GLN A 506 -32.93 18.12 -11.62
N HIS A 507 -32.07 18.15 -10.60
CA HIS A 507 -32.08 17.21 -9.46
C HIS A 507 -31.10 17.65 -8.37
N SER A 508 -31.39 17.30 -7.10
CA SER A 508 -30.44 17.44 -5.99
C SER A 508 -29.17 16.61 -6.19
N TYR A 509 -28.11 16.95 -5.44
CA TYR A 509 -26.80 16.30 -5.55
C TYR A 509 -26.87 14.78 -5.61
N THR A 510 -26.49 14.23 -6.76
CA THR A 510 -26.53 12.80 -7.06
C THR A 510 -25.17 12.34 -7.58
N VAL A 511 -24.72 11.16 -7.12
CA VAL A 511 -23.44 10.57 -7.52
C VAL A 511 -23.65 9.36 -8.44
N ASP A 512 -23.16 9.45 -9.66
CA ASP A 512 -23.07 8.34 -10.61
C ASP A 512 -21.69 7.69 -10.55
N ALA A 513 -21.64 6.35 -10.67
CA ALA A 513 -20.40 5.61 -10.74
C ALA A 513 -20.47 4.54 -11.82
N PHE A 514 -19.39 4.36 -12.58
CA PHE A 514 -19.30 3.39 -13.68
C PHE A 514 -17.85 3.01 -14.00
N LEU A 515 -17.66 1.90 -14.72
CA LEU A 515 -16.36 1.51 -15.28
C LEU A 515 -16.27 1.95 -16.74
N TYR A 516 -15.13 2.53 -17.10
CA TYR A 516 -14.79 2.84 -18.49
C TYR A 516 -13.47 2.16 -18.86
N ASN A 517 -13.41 1.52 -20.02
CA ASN A 517 -12.23 0.77 -20.47
C ASN A 517 -11.44 1.56 -21.51
N PHE A 518 -10.26 2.05 -21.12
CA PHE A 518 -9.32 2.67 -22.06
C PHE A 518 -8.58 1.59 -22.85
N THR A 519 -8.65 1.66 -24.18
CA THR A 519 -8.01 0.71 -25.11
C THR A 519 -6.65 1.17 -25.62
N THR A 520 -6.26 2.42 -25.32
CA THR A 520 -5.00 3.04 -25.74
C THR A 520 -4.40 3.81 -24.57
N THR A 521 -3.07 3.95 -24.54
CA THR A 521 -2.38 4.88 -23.65
C THR A 521 -2.16 6.23 -24.35
N GLY A 522 -1.82 7.26 -23.59
CA GLY A 522 -1.49 8.58 -24.11
C GLY A 522 -2.53 9.64 -23.76
N ASN A 523 -2.60 10.70 -24.56
CA ASN A 523 -3.47 11.84 -24.26
C ASN A 523 -4.91 11.57 -24.70
N HIS A 524 -5.84 11.69 -23.75
CA HIS A 524 -7.27 11.57 -23.97
C HIS A 524 -7.96 12.90 -23.65
N GLN A 525 -8.96 13.27 -24.45
CA GLN A 525 -9.74 14.49 -24.26
C GLN A 525 -11.00 14.22 -23.45
N PHE A 526 -11.22 15.03 -22.42
CA PHE A 526 -12.37 14.98 -21.54
C PHE A 526 -13.18 16.27 -21.67
N ILE A 527 -14.50 16.12 -21.81
CA ILE A 527 -15.45 17.23 -21.74
C ILE A 527 -16.50 16.87 -20.68
N LEU A 528 -16.48 17.58 -19.56
CA LEU A 528 -17.50 17.48 -18.52
C LEU A 528 -18.40 18.71 -18.63
N GLU A 529 -19.66 18.50 -18.95
CA GLU A 529 -20.65 19.57 -19.01
C GLU A 529 -21.56 19.49 -17.80
N TYR A 530 -21.88 20.66 -17.26
CA TYR A 530 -22.61 20.84 -16.02
C TYR A 530 -23.52 22.07 -16.15
N PHE A 531 -24.71 22.04 -15.59
CA PHE A 531 -25.55 23.22 -15.46
C PHE A 531 -26.19 23.32 -14.07
N GLU A 532 -26.57 24.54 -13.74
CA GLU A 532 -27.31 24.91 -12.54
C GLU A 532 -28.51 25.76 -12.92
N VAL A 533 -29.70 25.45 -12.38
CA VAL A 533 -30.93 26.23 -12.62
C VAL A 533 -31.24 27.14 -11.44
N ASP A 534 -31.37 26.60 -10.23
CA ASP A 534 -31.60 27.32 -8.97
C ASP A 534 -31.24 26.51 -7.72
N GLY A 535 -30.74 27.19 -6.68
CA GLY A 535 -30.54 26.59 -5.35
C GLY A 535 -29.08 26.30 -5.03
N SER A 536 -28.80 25.10 -4.49
CA SER A 536 -27.44 24.68 -4.14
C SER A 536 -26.78 24.03 -5.35
N SER A 537 -25.53 24.39 -5.65
CA SER A 537 -24.84 23.94 -6.85
C SER A 537 -23.52 23.23 -6.52
N ARG A 538 -23.34 22.03 -7.08
CA ARG A 538 -22.13 21.21 -6.86
C ARG A 538 -21.84 20.35 -8.08
N VAL A 539 -20.57 20.29 -8.49
CA VAL A 539 -20.09 19.34 -9.52
C VAL A 539 -18.78 18.71 -9.07
N ALA A 540 -18.69 17.38 -9.19
CA ALA A 540 -17.52 16.62 -8.80
C ALA A 540 -17.20 15.55 -9.84
N ILE A 541 -15.91 15.27 -10.04
CA ILE A 541 -15.43 14.15 -10.85
C ILE A 541 -14.20 13.55 -10.19
N SER A 542 -14.17 12.22 -10.12
CA SER A 542 -13.05 11.45 -9.63
C SER A 542 -12.89 10.19 -10.48
N PHE A 543 -11.68 9.92 -10.97
CA PHE A 543 -11.41 8.69 -11.69
C PHE A 543 -9.99 8.18 -11.49
N GLY A 544 -9.82 6.87 -11.70
CA GLY A 544 -8.54 6.19 -11.62
C GLY A 544 -8.61 4.74 -12.11
N ALA A 545 -7.46 4.14 -12.39
CA ALA A 545 -7.39 2.75 -12.83
C ALA A 545 -7.80 1.82 -11.69
N VAL A 546 -8.62 0.81 -11.98
CA VAL A 546 -8.92 -0.24 -10.99
C VAL A 546 -7.77 -1.23 -10.93
N LYS A 547 -7.48 -1.75 -9.73
CA LYS A 547 -6.43 -2.75 -9.50
C LYS A 547 -6.99 -3.89 -8.68
N GLY A 548 -6.46 -5.09 -8.87
CA GLY A 548 -6.90 -6.30 -8.16
C GLY A 548 -7.98 -7.09 -8.89
N ASP A 549 -8.39 -8.18 -8.28
CA ASP A 549 -9.38 -9.11 -8.81
C ASP A 549 -10.80 -8.70 -8.40
N GLN A 550 -11.64 -8.44 -9.40
CA GLN A 550 -13.03 -8.02 -9.25
C GLN A 550 -13.96 -9.14 -8.78
N ALA A 551 -13.50 -10.40 -8.78
CA ALA A 551 -14.22 -11.51 -8.15
C ALA A 551 -14.16 -11.45 -6.60
N LEU A 552 -13.40 -10.49 -6.04
CA LEU A 552 -13.22 -10.28 -4.61
C LEU A 552 -12.77 -11.56 -3.87
N PRO A 553 -11.66 -12.21 -4.28
CA PRO A 553 -11.19 -13.44 -3.66
C PRO A 553 -10.82 -13.25 -2.18
N TYR A 554 -11.03 -14.29 -1.39
CA TYR A 554 -10.60 -14.28 0.01
C TYR A 554 -9.07 -14.28 0.12
N GLY A 555 -8.51 -13.43 0.98
CA GLY A 555 -7.09 -13.44 1.29
C GLY A 555 -6.74 -14.65 2.17
N ASN A 556 -5.68 -15.39 1.85
CA ASN A 556 -5.24 -16.53 2.68
C ASN A 556 -4.42 -16.03 3.87
N ASN A 557 -4.94 -16.22 5.08
CA ASN A 557 -4.40 -15.71 6.34
C ASN A 557 -4.18 -14.19 6.40
N VAL A 558 -4.83 -13.43 5.51
CA VAL A 558 -4.86 -11.96 5.47
C VAL A 558 -6.25 -11.50 5.01
N TRP A 559 -6.64 -10.28 5.34
CA TRP A 559 -7.83 -9.66 4.77
C TRP A 559 -7.47 -9.00 3.44
N ASN A 560 -8.12 -9.43 2.36
CA ASN A 560 -8.23 -8.60 1.18
C ASN A 560 -9.38 -7.62 1.42
N VAL A 561 -9.08 -6.33 1.41
CA VAL A 561 -10.04 -5.28 1.70
C VAL A 561 -10.38 -4.56 0.41
N TYR A 562 -11.62 -4.73 -0.05
CA TYR A 562 -12.10 -4.23 -1.32
C TYR A 562 -12.96 -2.99 -1.12
N GLY A 563 -12.62 -1.91 -1.81
CA GLY A 563 -13.43 -0.71 -1.82
C GLY A 563 -14.29 -0.65 -3.09
N LEU A 564 -15.58 -0.36 -2.90
CA LEU A 564 -16.56 -0.23 -3.95
C LEU A 564 -17.28 1.11 -3.81
N THR A 565 -17.48 1.81 -4.92
CA THR A 565 -18.26 3.05 -4.94
C THR A 565 -19.75 2.72 -4.93
N LYS A 566 -20.55 3.56 -4.26
CA LYS A 566 -21.95 3.37 -3.84
C LYS A 566 -22.12 2.53 -2.57
N ASN A 567 -23.19 2.86 -1.84
CA ASN A 567 -23.56 2.35 -0.54
C ASN A 567 -24.61 1.22 -0.65
N ASP A 568 -24.18 0.02 -1.07
CA ASP A 568 -25.05 -1.15 -1.18
C ASP A 568 -24.38 -2.41 -0.59
N LEU A 569 -24.89 -2.87 0.55
CA LEU A 569 -24.41 -4.08 1.24
C LEU A 569 -24.60 -5.36 0.42
N ASN A 570 -25.52 -5.38 -0.55
CA ASN A 570 -25.72 -6.51 -1.44
C ASN A 570 -24.68 -6.58 -2.56
N LEU A 571 -23.85 -5.53 -2.71
CA LEU A 571 -22.84 -5.38 -3.76
C LEU A 571 -23.40 -5.40 -5.19
N SER A 572 -24.72 -5.32 -5.35
CA SER A 572 -25.40 -5.44 -6.65
C SER A 572 -25.39 -4.13 -7.43
N ASN A 573 -25.41 -3.01 -6.71
CA ASN A 573 -25.41 -1.66 -7.25
C ASN A 573 -24.14 -0.90 -6.90
N THR A 574 -23.01 -1.59 -6.78
CA THR A 574 -21.71 -0.99 -6.50
C THR A 574 -20.78 -1.08 -7.71
N VAL A 575 -19.71 -0.29 -7.71
CA VAL A 575 -18.67 -0.34 -8.74
C VAL A 575 -17.31 -0.52 -8.08
N TYR A 576 -16.58 -1.55 -8.47
CA TYR A 576 -15.26 -1.85 -7.92
C TYR A 576 -14.27 -0.70 -8.17
N ALA A 577 -13.53 -0.30 -7.15
CA ALA A 577 -12.51 0.75 -7.26
C ALA A 577 -11.10 0.21 -7.05
N GLY A 578 -10.92 -0.72 -6.11
CA GLY A 578 -9.59 -1.27 -5.80
C GLY A 578 -9.57 -2.08 -4.52
N TYR A 579 -8.37 -2.30 -4.01
CA TYR A 579 -8.15 -3.07 -2.79
C TYR A 579 -6.89 -2.67 -2.03
N TYR A 580 -6.81 -3.12 -0.77
CA TYR A 580 -5.56 -3.23 -0.02
C TYR A 580 -5.53 -4.53 0.79
N VAL A 581 -4.41 -4.84 1.42
CA VAL A 581 -4.24 -6.02 2.27
C VAL A 581 -4.03 -5.61 3.72
N ASP A 582 -4.80 -6.20 4.63
CA ASP A 582 -4.64 -6.09 6.08
C ASP A 582 -4.19 -7.44 6.65
N SER A 583 -3.01 -7.47 7.29
CA SER A 583 -2.41 -8.69 7.84
C SER A 583 -2.91 -9.06 9.24
N ASN A 584 -3.65 -8.17 9.90
CA ASN A 584 -4.17 -8.42 11.24
C ASN A 584 -5.31 -9.44 11.21
N VAL A 585 -5.52 -10.14 12.34
CA VAL A 585 -6.68 -11.04 12.47
C VAL A 585 -7.96 -10.25 12.76
N ASN A 586 -7.87 -9.25 13.64
CA ASN A 586 -8.97 -8.35 13.94
C ASN A 586 -9.07 -7.25 12.89
N VAL A 587 -10.29 -6.88 12.53
CA VAL A 587 -10.55 -5.78 11.61
C VAL A 587 -10.62 -4.49 12.41
N ASN A 588 -9.87 -3.47 12.01
CA ASN A 588 -10.03 -2.10 12.51
C ASN A 588 -9.74 -1.13 11.37
N SER A 589 -10.79 -0.56 10.78
CA SER A 589 -10.64 0.35 9.63
C SER A 589 -9.78 1.57 9.94
N LYS A 590 -9.86 2.09 11.18
CA LYS A 590 -9.12 3.27 11.65
C LYS A 590 -7.61 3.06 11.73
N THR A 591 -7.12 1.83 11.59
CA THR A 591 -5.68 1.55 11.44
C THR A 591 -5.16 1.93 10.06
N TYR A 592 -6.04 1.99 9.05
CA TYR A 592 -5.67 2.20 7.65
C TYR A 592 -6.14 3.55 7.10
N TRP A 593 -7.29 4.06 7.55
CA TRP A 593 -7.85 5.33 7.07
C TRP A 593 -8.69 6.00 8.17
N ASP A 594 -8.68 7.34 8.19
CA ASP A 594 -9.39 8.16 9.19
C ASP A 594 -10.90 8.08 9.03
N ALA A 595 -11.65 8.38 10.09
CA ALA A 595 -13.11 8.20 10.08
C ALA A 595 -13.83 9.08 9.05
N ASP A 596 -13.29 10.23 8.68
CA ASP A 596 -13.86 11.15 7.67
C ASP A 596 -13.30 10.88 6.25
N LYS A 597 -12.83 9.66 5.99
CA LYS A 597 -12.15 9.25 4.76
C LYS A 597 -12.65 7.89 4.28
N SER A 598 -12.37 7.61 3.01
CA SER A 598 -12.65 6.31 2.38
C SER A 598 -11.46 5.35 2.43
N PRO A 599 -11.65 4.05 2.14
CA PRO A 599 -10.58 3.05 2.05
C PRO A 599 -9.44 3.44 1.11
N SER A 600 -9.71 4.28 0.10
CA SER A 600 -8.69 4.74 -0.84
C SER A 600 -7.64 5.69 -0.24
N SER A 601 -7.82 6.12 1.01
CA SER A 601 -6.84 6.89 1.78
C SER A 601 -5.80 6.01 2.49
N ALA A 602 -5.97 4.68 2.46
CA ALA A 602 -4.99 3.76 3.03
C ALA A 602 -3.64 3.87 2.30
N THR A 603 -2.54 3.90 3.05
CA THR A 603 -1.18 4.06 2.49
C THR A 603 -0.79 2.96 1.50
N ASN A 604 -1.37 1.77 1.64
CA ASN A 604 -1.17 0.62 0.76
C ASN A 604 -2.36 0.36 -0.19
N TRP A 605 -3.24 1.34 -0.39
CA TRP A 605 -4.33 1.27 -1.37
C TRP A 605 -3.81 1.06 -2.79
N GLN A 606 -4.46 0.16 -3.52
CA GLN A 606 -4.23 -0.04 -4.95
C GLN A 606 -5.57 0.06 -5.69
N GLY A 607 -5.71 1.10 -6.50
CA GLY A 607 -6.86 1.27 -7.37
C GLY A 607 -7.31 2.72 -7.49
N ALA A 608 -8.54 2.89 -7.94
CA ALA A 608 -9.15 4.18 -8.14
C ALA A 608 -9.49 4.86 -6.80
N PRO A 609 -9.50 6.20 -6.76
CA PRO A 609 -10.02 6.94 -5.61
C PRO A 609 -11.51 6.64 -5.36
N ILE A 610 -11.89 6.60 -4.09
CA ILE A 610 -13.27 6.41 -3.63
C ILE A 610 -13.72 7.69 -2.92
N PRO A 611 -14.93 8.23 -3.19
CA PRO A 611 -15.46 9.36 -2.43
C PRO A 611 -15.49 9.08 -0.93
N ASN A 612 -15.39 10.14 -0.11
CA ASN A 612 -15.44 9.98 1.35
C ASN A 612 -16.81 9.54 1.87
N ASP A 613 -17.87 9.76 1.07
CA ASP A 613 -19.24 9.39 1.39
C ASP A 613 -19.84 8.49 0.29
N ASN A 614 -20.91 7.76 0.61
CA ASN A 614 -21.65 6.82 -0.21
C ASN A 614 -20.77 5.70 -0.80
N PHE A 615 -20.10 4.92 0.04
CA PHE A 615 -19.30 3.77 -0.40
C PHE A 615 -19.58 2.48 0.37
N THR A 616 -19.04 1.37 -0.14
CA THR A 616 -19.06 0.07 0.53
C THR A 616 -17.64 -0.50 0.59
N VAL A 617 -17.26 -1.09 1.72
CA VAL A 617 -16.00 -1.82 1.87
C VAL A 617 -16.28 -3.26 2.27
N SER A 618 -15.56 -4.21 1.67
CA SER A 618 -15.65 -5.65 1.97
C SER A 618 -14.28 -6.19 2.37
N TYR A 619 -14.16 -6.61 3.63
CA TYR A 619 -13.00 -7.32 4.16
C TYR A 619 -13.22 -8.82 3.97
N ARG A 620 -12.38 -9.50 3.19
CA ARG A 620 -12.50 -10.95 2.93
C ARG A 620 -11.23 -11.70 3.31
N ARG A 621 -11.36 -12.63 4.26
CA ARG A 621 -10.28 -13.49 4.75
C ARG A 621 -10.68 -14.96 4.78
N GLN A 622 -9.80 -15.82 4.27
CA GLN A 622 -9.84 -17.26 4.50
C GLN A 622 -8.66 -17.64 5.40
N GLY A 623 -8.92 -18.45 6.40
CA GLY A 623 -7.88 -18.96 7.29
C GLY A 623 -7.73 -18.17 8.58
N PHE A 624 -7.97 -18.87 9.68
CA PHE A 624 -7.82 -18.40 11.05
C PHE A 624 -7.05 -19.44 11.85
N PRO A 625 -6.33 -19.04 12.92
CA PRO A 625 -5.85 -20.01 13.88
C PRO A 625 -7.02 -20.87 14.36
N CYS A 626 -6.82 -22.18 14.40
CA CYS A 626 -7.91 -23.10 14.65
C CYS A 626 -8.39 -22.98 16.09
N GLY A 627 -9.70 -22.88 16.30
CA GLY A 627 -10.19 -22.65 17.65
C GLY A 627 -11.66 -22.34 17.70
N THR A 628 -12.15 -22.27 18.92
CA THR A 628 -13.48 -21.74 19.21
C THR A 628 -13.36 -20.25 19.47
N TYR A 629 -14.15 -19.42 18.79
CA TYR A 629 -14.10 -17.97 18.84
C TYR A 629 -15.45 -17.38 19.22
N ARG A 630 -15.42 -16.25 19.93
CA ARG A 630 -16.52 -15.28 19.90
C ARG A 630 -16.10 -14.14 18.98
N ILE A 631 -17.05 -13.67 18.18
CA ILE A 631 -16.84 -12.51 17.32
C ILE A 631 -17.49 -11.32 18.02
N GLU A 632 -16.73 -10.25 18.23
CA GLU A 632 -17.19 -9.01 18.84
C GLU A 632 -17.20 -7.90 17.79
N LEU A 633 -18.34 -7.22 17.64
CA LEU A 633 -18.39 -5.95 16.92
C LEU A 633 -17.96 -4.85 17.91
N ALA A 634 -16.76 -4.30 17.72
CA ALA A 634 -16.21 -3.26 18.57
C ALA A 634 -16.80 -1.88 18.24
N ASN A 635 -16.99 -1.60 16.95
CA ASN A 635 -17.64 -0.40 16.43
C ASN A 635 -18.16 -0.64 15.01
N SER A 636 -19.16 0.14 14.63
CA SER A 636 -19.67 0.26 13.27
C SER A 636 -20.28 1.65 13.12
N ASP A 637 -19.99 2.34 12.02
CA ASP A 637 -20.84 3.42 11.53
C ASP A 637 -21.83 2.88 10.49
N ASP A 638 -22.96 3.55 10.32
CA ASP A 638 -24.02 3.28 9.33
C ASP A 638 -24.57 1.85 9.23
N ALA A 639 -23.89 0.90 8.60
CA ALA A 639 -24.35 -0.49 8.57
C ALA A 639 -23.23 -1.50 8.32
N THR A 640 -23.22 -2.59 9.08
CA THR A 640 -22.26 -3.69 8.94
C THR A 640 -22.94 -5.04 8.79
N GLN A 641 -22.40 -5.91 7.95
CA GLN A 641 -22.77 -7.33 7.85
C GLN A 641 -21.55 -8.23 8.02
N ILE A 642 -21.73 -9.36 8.69
CA ILE A 642 -20.67 -10.37 8.86
C ILE A 642 -21.17 -11.70 8.32
N TYR A 643 -20.37 -12.31 7.45
CA TYR A 643 -20.62 -13.61 6.84
C TYR A 643 -19.57 -14.61 7.28
N LEU A 644 -19.99 -15.85 7.55
CA LEU A 644 -19.12 -16.99 7.80
C LEU A 644 -19.42 -18.09 6.77
N ASN A 645 -18.39 -18.49 6.02
CA ASN A 645 -18.50 -19.45 4.91
C ASN A 645 -19.64 -19.09 3.96
N ASP A 646 -19.64 -17.84 3.51
CA ASP A 646 -20.63 -17.26 2.59
C ASP A 646 -22.07 -17.14 3.16
N ASN A 647 -22.30 -17.49 4.43
CA ASN A 647 -23.60 -17.35 5.10
C ASN A 647 -23.62 -16.10 5.99
N LEU A 648 -24.65 -15.26 5.86
CA LEU A 648 -24.85 -14.10 6.73
C LEU A 648 -25.13 -14.56 8.17
N ILE A 649 -24.30 -14.15 9.13
CA ILE A 649 -24.46 -14.51 10.55
C ILE A 649 -24.82 -13.33 11.44
N PHE A 650 -24.64 -12.09 10.97
CA PHE A 650 -24.92 -10.89 11.76
C PHE A 650 -25.13 -9.65 10.89
N THR A 651 -26.01 -8.75 11.34
CA THR A 651 -26.26 -7.43 10.74
C THR A 651 -26.36 -6.38 11.85
N GLN A 652 -25.69 -5.26 11.67
CA GLN A 652 -25.81 -4.05 12.47
C GLN A 652 -26.33 -2.93 11.58
N ALA A 653 -27.32 -2.17 12.07
CA ALA A 653 -27.80 -0.94 11.45
C ALA A 653 -27.60 0.24 12.41
N GLY A 654 -27.20 1.38 11.87
CA GLY A 654 -26.80 2.57 12.60
C GLY A 654 -25.43 2.49 13.28
N TYR A 655 -25.00 3.65 13.78
CA TYR A 655 -23.77 3.83 14.56
C TYR A 655 -23.81 3.07 15.90
N THR A 656 -22.72 2.38 16.21
CA THR A 656 -22.43 1.83 17.54
C THR A 656 -20.93 1.91 17.85
N ASN A 657 -20.59 2.27 19.08
CA ASN A 657 -19.22 2.30 19.60
C ASN A 657 -19.08 1.51 20.92
N THR A 658 -20.10 0.75 21.30
CA THR A 658 -20.08 -0.10 22.49
C THR A 658 -19.75 -1.53 22.05
N PRO A 659 -18.57 -2.07 22.43
CA PRO A 659 -18.19 -3.43 22.05
C PRO A 659 -19.20 -4.46 22.54
N ALA A 660 -19.65 -5.33 21.64
CA ALA A 660 -20.60 -6.40 21.95
C ALA A 660 -20.33 -7.66 21.14
N TYR A 661 -20.47 -8.82 21.78
CA TYR A 661 -20.40 -10.12 21.08
C TYR A 661 -21.63 -10.30 20.19
N ILE A 662 -21.38 -10.63 18.92
CA ILE A 662 -22.46 -10.92 17.97
C ILE A 662 -23.19 -12.19 18.40
N ASN A 663 -24.52 -12.16 18.37
CA ASN A 663 -25.37 -13.28 18.78
C ASN A 663 -25.10 -13.77 20.23
N GLY A 664 -24.71 -12.87 21.13
CA GLY A 664 -24.60 -13.13 22.57
C GLY A 664 -23.45 -14.07 22.96
N THR A 665 -23.76 -15.24 23.50
CA THR A 665 -22.76 -16.21 23.98
C THR A 665 -22.30 -17.22 22.92
N THR A 666 -22.86 -17.13 21.71
CA THR A 666 -22.59 -18.03 20.58
C THR A 666 -21.10 -18.09 20.26
N THR A 667 -20.61 -19.29 20.00
CA THR A 667 -19.23 -19.52 19.58
C THR A 667 -19.16 -20.08 18.17
N TYR A 668 -18.06 -19.76 17.48
CA TYR A 668 -17.80 -20.17 16.11
C TYR A 668 -16.50 -20.95 16.06
N ILE A 669 -16.51 -22.09 15.38
CA ILE A 669 -15.28 -22.83 15.11
C ILE A 669 -14.64 -22.20 13.87
N LEU A 670 -13.46 -21.62 14.03
CA LEU A 670 -12.66 -21.07 12.94
C LEU A 670 -11.39 -21.90 12.79
N ASN A 671 -10.89 -22.02 11.57
CA ASN A 671 -9.66 -22.75 11.22
C ASN A 671 -9.11 -22.25 9.87
N SER A 672 -8.09 -22.92 9.33
CA SER A 672 -7.42 -22.59 8.06
C SER A 672 -8.35 -22.58 6.83
N THR A 673 -9.51 -23.23 6.91
CA THR A 673 -10.50 -23.26 5.80
C THR A 673 -11.65 -22.28 5.97
N SER A 674 -11.80 -21.69 7.15
CA SER A 674 -12.92 -20.80 7.46
C SER A 674 -12.81 -19.48 6.69
N LYS A 675 -13.90 -19.06 6.06
CA LYS A 675 -14.00 -17.80 5.31
C LYS A 675 -14.85 -16.80 6.08
N ILE A 676 -14.33 -15.61 6.34
CA ILE A 676 -15.09 -14.50 6.91
C ILE A 676 -15.11 -13.33 5.94
N GLU A 677 -16.30 -12.76 5.75
CA GLU A 677 -16.48 -11.47 5.09
C GLU A 677 -17.11 -10.46 6.06
N VAL A 678 -16.50 -9.28 6.20
CA VAL A 678 -17.09 -8.14 6.91
C VAL A 678 -17.38 -7.06 5.89
N ARG A 679 -18.64 -6.69 5.71
CA ARG A 679 -19.06 -5.58 4.86
C ARG A 679 -19.44 -4.38 5.72
N LEU A 680 -18.93 -3.22 5.38
CA LEU A 680 -19.36 -1.93 5.91
C LEU A 680 -19.94 -1.11 4.75
N ARG A 681 -21.12 -0.54 4.96
CA ARG A 681 -21.74 0.45 4.07
C ARG A 681 -21.75 1.78 4.80
N GLU A 682 -21.33 2.81 4.08
CA GLU A 682 -21.27 4.20 4.54
C GLU A 682 -22.26 5.00 3.68
N ASP A 683 -23.11 5.82 4.32
CA ASP A 683 -24.15 6.62 3.69
C ASP A 683 -23.77 8.12 3.66
N GLY A 684 -23.16 8.62 4.73
CA GLY A 684 -22.58 9.96 4.80
C GLY A 684 -21.96 10.29 6.18
N GLY A 685 -20.89 11.09 6.17
CA GLY A 685 -20.23 11.58 7.37
C GLY A 685 -19.01 10.74 7.74
N ASN A 686 -19.05 10.14 8.93
CA ASN A 686 -17.94 9.30 9.40
C ASN A 686 -18.19 7.84 9.01
N ALA A 687 -17.10 7.08 8.85
CA ALA A 687 -17.11 5.70 8.45
C ALA A 687 -16.10 4.91 9.29
N ASN A 688 -16.53 3.82 9.92
CA ASN A 688 -15.63 2.91 10.61
C ASN A 688 -16.24 1.54 10.88
N VAL A 689 -15.39 0.51 10.92
CA VAL A 689 -15.76 -0.83 11.38
C VAL A 689 -14.62 -1.46 12.17
N GLY A 690 -14.97 -2.05 13.30
CA GLY A 690 -14.07 -2.81 14.16
C GLY A 690 -14.66 -4.16 14.52
N VAL A 691 -13.96 -5.26 14.21
CA VAL A 691 -14.38 -6.64 14.53
C VAL A 691 -13.24 -7.41 15.18
N ASN A 692 -13.46 -7.90 16.39
CA ASN A 692 -12.49 -8.70 17.14
C ASN A 692 -12.86 -10.19 17.13
N PHE A 693 -11.88 -11.05 16.86
CA PHE A 693 -12.00 -12.51 16.92
C PHE A 693 -11.36 -13.01 18.22
N VAL A 694 -12.19 -13.15 19.26
CA VAL A 694 -11.75 -13.50 20.62
C VAL A 694 -11.77 -15.01 20.81
N ARG A 695 -10.59 -15.63 20.96
CA ARG A 695 -10.46 -17.09 21.17
C ARG A 695 -10.99 -17.47 22.56
N VAL A 696 -11.83 -18.50 22.60
CA VAL A 696 -12.38 -19.10 23.82
C VAL A 696 -11.52 -20.30 24.21
N LEU A 697 -10.89 -20.24 25.39
CA LEU A 697 -10.12 -21.36 25.94
C LEU A 697 -11.02 -22.24 26.82
N THR A 698 -10.93 -23.56 26.63
CA THR A 698 -11.66 -24.54 27.44
C THR A 698 -10.74 -25.08 28.53
N THR A 699 -11.11 -24.92 29.81
CA THR A 699 -10.38 -25.55 30.91
C THR A 699 -10.50 -27.07 30.82
N TYR A 700 -9.37 -27.77 30.82
CA TYR A 700 -9.33 -29.23 30.81
C TYR A 700 -8.85 -29.77 32.16
N THR A 701 -9.65 -30.65 32.78
CA THR A 701 -9.36 -31.22 34.11
C THR A 701 -8.99 -32.71 34.06
N GLY A 702 -9.08 -33.36 32.89
CA GLY A 702 -8.53 -34.69 32.64
C GLY A 702 -9.55 -35.74 32.18
N SER A 703 -10.84 -35.43 32.16
CA SER A 703 -11.92 -36.40 31.90
C SER A 703 -12.96 -35.93 30.88
N GLU A 704 -12.89 -34.68 30.46
CA GLU A 704 -13.81 -34.08 29.52
C GLU A 704 -13.58 -34.61 28.11
N THR A 705 -14.66 -34.78 27.35
CA THR A 705 -14.56 -34.97 25.90
C THR A 705 -14.30 -33.62 25.23
N VAL A 706 -13.19 -33.51 24.49
CA VAL A 706 -12.76 -32.27 23.83
C VAL A 706 -12.86 -32.45 22.31
N ASN A 707 -13.44 -31.47 21.61
CA ASN A 707 -13.48 -31.45 20.15
C ASN A 707 -12.08 -31.12 19.60
N SER A 708 -11.71 -31.72 18.47
CA SER A 708 -10.42 -31.48 17.79
C SER A 708 -10.15 -30.01 17.46
N ASN A 709 -11.18 -29.18 17.32
CA ASN A 709 -11.09 -27.76 17.03
C ASN A 709 -11.06 -26.85 18.28
N THR A 710 -10.89 -27.42 19.47
CA THR A 710 -10.88 -26.67 20.73
C THR A 710 -9.45 -26.33 21.17
N SER A 711 -9.27 -25.17 21.77
CA SER A 711 -8.05 -24.80 22.49
C SER A 711 -8.23 -25.03 23.98
N ILE A 712 -7.32 -25.75 24.61
CA ILE A 712 -7.43 -26.11 26.02
C ILE A 712 -6.48 -25.31 26.91
N VAL A 713 -6.87 -25.13 28.17
CA VAL A 713 -6.02 -24.59 29.23
C VAL A 713 -5.98 -25.52 30.43
N ILE A 714 -4.78 -25.75 30.95
CA ILE A 714 -4.51 -26.50 32.18
C ILE A 714 -4.21 -25.49 33.29
N SER A 715 -5.15 -25.36 34.23
CA SER A 715 -5.06 -24.40 35.34
C SER A 715 -5.01 -25.04 36.72
N SER A 716 -5.29 -26.35 36.83
CA SER A 716 -5.19 -27.09 38.09
C SER A 716 -3.73 -27.52 38.35
N PRO A 717 -3.29 -27.59 39.63
CA PRO A 717 -1.89 -27.89 39.97
C PRO A 717 -1.33 -29.16 39.31
N THR A 718 -2.14 -30.21 39.16
CA THR A 718 -1.76 -31.42 38.42
C THR A 718 -2.97 -31.97 37.68
N VAL A 719 -2.83 -32.17 36.38
CA VAL A 719 -3.82 -32.80 35.50
C VAL A 719 -3.15 -33.98 34.81
N THR A 720 -3.86 -35.09 34.67
CA THR A 720 -3.40 -36.27 33.91
C THR A 720 -4.37 -36.51 32.77
N LEU A 721 -3.86 -36.78 31.57
CA LEU A 721 -4.70 -37.04 30.41
C LEU A 721 -5.47 -38.37 30.58
N GLY A 722 -6.81 -38.32 30.66
CA GLY A 722 -7.65 -39.51 30.87
C GLY A 722 -7.95 -40.32 29.60
N SER A 723 -8.04 -39.67 28.44
CA SER A 723 -8.24 -40.28 27.12
C SER A 723 -7.45 -39.53 26.06
N ASP A 724 -7.21 -40.13 24.89
CA ASP A 724 -6.52 -39.43 23.81
C ASP A 724 -7.33 -38.24 23.35
N ILE A 725 -6.68 -37.09 23.22
CA ILE A 725 -7.34 -35.88 22.73
C ILE A 725 -6.52 -35.29 21.58
N GLN A 726 -7.26 -34.76 20.62
CA GLN A 726 -6.74 -33.83 19.63
C GLN A 726 -7.29 -32.46 19.96
N VAL A 727 -6.43 -31.44 19.92
CA VAL A 727 -6.78 -30.06 20.21
C VAL A 727 -6.06 -29.13 19.25
N CYS A 728 -6.61 -27.94 19.08
CA CYS A 728 -5.97 -26.88 18.31
C CYS A 728 -4.72 -26.37 19.01
N SER A 729 -4.84 -25.99 20.27
CA SER A 729 -3.72 -25.49 21.06
C SER A 729 -3.86 -25.91 22.52
N CYS A 730 -2.73 -25.94 23.23
CA CYS A 730 -2.66 -26.34 24.63
C CYS A 730 -1.86 -25.33 25.44
N THR A 731 -2.49 -24.67 26.40
CA THR A 731 -1.82 -23.79 27.35
C THR A 731 -1.73 -24.46 28.72
N VAL A 732 -0.53 -24.51 29.31
CA VAL A 732 -0.31 -24.95 30.70
C VAL A 732 0.07 -23.74 31.53
N ASN A 733 -0.77 -23.37 32.50
CA ASN A 733 -0.54 -22.20 33.35
C ASN A 733 0.64 -22.41 34.31
N SER A 734 1.20 -21.30 34.79
CA SER A 734 2.26 -21.32 35.80
C SER A 734 1.81 -22.09 37.05
N GLY A 735 2.68 -22.96 37.57
CA GLY A 735 2.39 -23.83 38.72
C GLY A 735 1.52 -25.06 38.41
N SER A 736 1.07 -25.25 37.17
CA SER A 736 0.29 -26.42 36.75
C SER A 736 1.19 -27.46 36.06
N THR A 737 0.93 -28.75 36.28
CA THR A 737 1.60 -29.85 35.56
C THR A 737 0.59 -30.66 34.77
N PHE A 738 0.81 -30.86 33.47
CA PHE A 738 0.02 -31.75 32.63
C PHE A 738 0.82 -33.03 32.32
N ASN A 739 0.35 -34.16 32.84
CA ASN A 739 0.97 -35.46 32.64
C ASN A 739 0.26 -36.21 31.49
N ILE A 740 1.04 -36.64 30.51
CA ILE A 740 0.60 -37.55 29.47
C ILE A 740 1.09 -38.95 29.86
N PRO A 741 0.20 -39.80 30.43
CA PRO A 741 0.61 -41.09 30.93
C PRO A 741 0.82 -42.08 29.77
N SER A 742 1.28 -43.26 30.16
CA SER A 742 1.45 -44.41 29.31
C SER A 742 0.15 -44.77 28.54
N ASP A 743 0.23 -45.07 27.23
CA ASP A 743 -0.92 -45.34 26.31
C ASP A 743 -1.89 -44.17 26.15
N ARG A 744 -1.36 -42.96 26.29
CA ARG A 744 -2.10 -41.74 25.98
C ARG A 744 -1.35 -40.87 25.01
N THR A 745 -2.10 -40.24 24.13
CA THR A 745 -1.60 -39.28 23.14
C THR A 745 -2.29 -37.95 23.28
N LEU A 746 -1.49 -36.91 23.46
CA LEU A 746 -1.91 -35.53 23.24
C LEU A 746 -1.51 -35.14 21.81
N THR A 747 -2.50 -34.86 20.95
CA THR A 747 -2.26 -34.32 19.61
C THR A 747 -2.58 -32.83 19.59
N VAL A 748 -1.64 -32.00 19.18
CA VAL A 748 -1.81 -30.53 19.12
C VAL A 748 -1.53 -30.03 17.71
N ASP A 749 -2.45 -29.28 17.14
CA ASP A 749 -2.31 -28.78 15.77
C ASP A 749 -1.45 -27.52 15.66
N GLU A 750 -1.62 -26.60 16.61
CA GLU A 750 -0.97 -25.30 16.68
C GLU A 750 -0.13 -25.18 17.96
N ASP A 751 -0.28 -24.09 18.71
CA ASP A 751 0.65 -23.73 19.76
C ASP A 751 0.50 -24.58 21.04
N ILE A 752 1.64 -24.89 21.65
CA ILE A 752 1.78 -25.43 23.00
C ILE A 752 2.50 -24.37 23.84
N ASN A 753 1.78 -23.75 24.78
CA ASN A 753 2.30 -22.67 25.61
C ASN A 753 2.39 -23.10 27.07
N VAL A 754 3.60 -23.26 27.60
CA VAL A 754 3.84 -23.59 29.01
C VAL A 754 4.37 -22.35 29.72
N LEU A 755 3.55 -21.76 30.57
CA LEU A 755 3.81 -20.45 31.19
C LEU A 755 4.55 -20.60 32.53
N GLY A 756 5.48 -19.69 32.83
CA GLY A 756 6.13 -19.57 34.14
C GLY A 756 6.74 -20.89 34.64
N THR A 757 6.29 -21.35 35.81
CA THR A 757 6.72 -22.63 36.43
C THR A 757 5.85 -23.83 36.01
N GLY A 758 4.99 -23.68 35.00
CA GLY A 758 4.18 -24.76 34.45
C GLY A 758 5.03 -25.85 33.79
N LYS A 759 4.46 -27.05 33.63
CA LYS A 759 5.15 -28.23 33.09
C LYS A 759 4.24 -29.14 32.25
N LEU A 760 4.69 -29.53 31.06
CA LEU A 760 4.13 -30.61 30.26
C LEU A 760 5.07 -31.83 30.32
N ALA A 761 4.60 -32.93 30.91
CA ALA A 761 5.40 -34.13 31.13
C ALA A 761 4.86 -35.31 30.33
N ILE A 762 5.68 -35.83 29.42
CA ILE A 762 5.41 -37.07 28.69
C ILE A 762 5.99 -38.22 29.50
N LEU A 763 5.15 -38.94 30.23
CA LEU A 763 5.59 -40.06 31.07
C LEU A 763 6.00 -41.26 30.21
N SER A 764 6.68 -42.25 30.80
CA SER A 764 7.13 -43.44 30.06
C SER A 764 5.95 -44.15 29.39
N GLY A 765 5.93 -44.12 28.06
CA GLY A 765 4.87 -44.68 27.23
C GLY A 765 3.81 -43.70 26.71
N GLY A 766 3.80 -42.45 27.16
CA GLY A 766 2.92 -41.39 26.65
C GLY A 766 3.46 -40.77 25.37
N SER A 767 2.63 -40.07 24.60
CA SER A 767 3.02 -39.44 23.32
C SER A 767 2.54 -38.01 23.21
N LEU A 768 3.42 -37.13 22.72
CA LEU A 768 3.03 -35.83 22.16
C LEU A 768 3.11 -35.93 20.64
N LEU A 769 2.00 -35.72 19.94
CA LEU A 769 1.93 -35.59 18.50
C LEU A 769 1.61 -34.14 18.13
N GLN A 770 2.26 -33.66 17.09
CA GLN A 770 2.09 -32.30 16.58
C GLN A 770 1.82 -32.40 15.09
N THR A 771 0.67 -31.92 14.63
CA THR A 771 0.27 -32.04 13.21
C THR A 771 0.88 -30.93 12.36
N SER A 772 1.06 -29.72 12.90
CA SER A 772 1.94 -28.71 12.28
C SER A 772 3.40 -29.15 12.29
N THR A 773 4.15 -28.82 11.23
CA THR A 773 5.61 -29.03 11.14
C THR A 773 6.42 -27.86 11.67
N SER A 774 5.77 -26.83 12.23
CA SER A 774 6.45 -25.65 12.77
C SER A 774 7.35 -25.99 13.96
N LYS A 775 8.61 -25.57 13.90
CA LYS A 775 9.58 -25.73 15.01
C LYS A 775 9.37 -24.75 16.16
N THR A 776 8.54 -23.72 15.97
CA THR A 776 8.29 -22.65 16.96
C THR A 776 6.94 -22.78 17.66
N MET A 777 6.19 -23.85 17.42
CA MET A 777 4.87 -24.05 18.03
C MET A 777 4.91 -24.28 19.54
N TYR A 778 6.07 -24.66 20.10
CA TYR A 778 6.23 -24.81 21.55
C TYR A 778 6.90 -23.57 22.16
N THR A 779 6.26 -22.99 23.16
CA THR A 779 6.83 -21.93 24.01
C THR A 779 6.87 -22.40 25.46
N GLY A 780 8.04 -22.32 26.09
CA GLY A 780 8.24 -22.67 27.50
C GLY A 780 9.72 -22.68 27.86
N ASN A 781 10.05 -22.75 29.14
CA ASN A 781 11.45 -22.81 29.57
C ASN A 781 12.09 -24.13 29.08
N ALA A 782 13.23 -24.02 28.41
CA ALA A 782 13.91 -25.14 27.76
C ALA A 782 14.45 -26.21 28.73
N THR A 783 14.53 -25.95 30.04
CA THR A 783 15.08 -26.93 31.02
C THR A 783 14.06 -27.41 32.05
N THR A 784 12.93 -26.72 32.22
CA THR A 784 11.95 -27.04 33.28
C THR A 784 10.52 -27.26 32.80
N SER A 785 10.13 -26.71 31.64
CA SER A 785 8.73 -26.70 31.22
C SER A 785 8.29 -27.93 30.42
N PHE A 786 9.21 -28.69 29.84
CA PHE A 786 8.89 -29.92 29.11
C PHE A 786 9.88 -31.04 29.44
N GLU A 787 9.35 -32.24 29.64
CA GLU A 787 10.17 -33.45 29.78
C GLU A 787 9.54 -34.68 29.13
N VAL A 788 10.41 -35.59 28.69
CA VAL A 788 10.05 -36.93 28.23
C VAL A 788 10.75 -37.95 29.13
N GLN A 789 9.99 -38.86 29.72
CA GLN A 789 10.51 -39.94 30.55
C GLN A 789 10.55 -41.25 29.77
N ARG A 790 11.61 -42.03 29.96
CA ARG A 790 11.77 -43.37 29.37
C ARG A 790 12.31 -44.35 30.39
N THR A 791 11.50 -45.37 30.69
CA THR A 791 11.89 -46.43 31.63
C THR A 791 12.26 -47.70 30.88
N THR A 792 13.44 -48.27 31.19
CA THR A 792 13.90 -49.57 30.70
C THR A 792 14.45 -50.40 31.86
N ASN A 793 14.29 -51.73 31.83
CA ASN A 793 14.83 -52.62 32.86
C ASN A 793 16.24 -53.05 32.46
N VAL A 794 17.24 -52.76 33.30
CA VAL A 794 18.65 -53.01 33.00
C VAL A 794 19.39 -53.59 34.20
N ARG A 795 20.34 -54.47 33.95
CA ARG A 795 21.41 -54.90 34.87
C ARG A 795 22.58 -53.94 34.75
N ARG A 796 23.48 -53.88 35.75
CA ARG A 796 24.65 -53.00 35.79
C ARG A 796 25.49 -53.01 34.51
N MET A 797 25.57 -54.16 33.86
CA MET A 797 26.41 -54.34 32.68
C MET A 797 25.67 -54.12 31.37
N ASP A 798 24.34 -53.96 31.41
CA ASP A 798 23.50 -53.69 30.24
C ASP A 798 23.79 -52.30 29.69
N ALA A 799 23.80 -52.21 28.36
CA ALA A 799 23.91 -50.98 27.60
C ALA A 799 22.56 -50.65 26.97
N THR A 800 22.17 -49.38 26.97
CA THR A 800 20.97 -48.90 26.27
C THR A 800 21.35 -47.87 25.22
N TYR A 801 20.74 -47.98 24.04
CA TYR A 801 20.94 -47.02 22.95
C TYR A 801 19.88 -45.92 23.06
N TRP A 802 20.33 -44.73 23.41
CA TRP A 802 19.53 -43.55 23.62
C TRP A 802 19.66 -42.56 22.47
N SER A 803 18.63 -41.78 22.22
CA SER A 803 18.63 -40.61 21.34
C SER A 803 17.84 -39.47 21.99
N MET A 804 17.84 -38.29 21.37
CA MET A 804 17.28 -37.07 21.95
C MET A 804 15.89 -36.76 21.38
N PRO A 805 14.80 -36.98 22.14
CA PRO A 805 13.43 -36.62 21.75
C PRO A 805 13.13 -35.12 21.93
N VAL A 806 14.10 -34.36 22.45
CA VAL A 806 14.02 -32.92 22.74
C VAL A 806 15.28 -32.20 22.27
N THR A 807 15.18 -30.91 22.00
CA THR A 807 16.31 -30.03 21.71
C THR A 807 16.78 -29.35 22.99
N ASN A 808 18.02 -29.60 23.39
CA ASN A 808 18.72 -28.90 24.47
C ASN A 808 20.24 -29.06 24.31
N ALA A 809 20.93 -28.01 23.88
CA ALA A 809 22.36 -28.05 23.59
C ALA A 809 23.24 -28.29 24.83
N ALA A 810 22.72 -28.05 26.04
CA ALA A 810 23.43 -28.28 27.29
C ALA A 810 23.20 -29.70 27.86
N PHE A 811 22.33 -30.51 27.25
CA PHE A 811 21.98 -31.83 27.75
C PHE A 811 23.03 -32.86 27.32
N THR A 812 23.67 -33.52 28.29
CA THR A 812 24.78 -34.46 28.07
C THR A 812 24.40 -35.89 28.46
N MET A 813 25.21 -36.87 28.07
CA MET A 813 25.01 -38.27 28.48
C MET A 813 25.03 -38.44 30.01
N ALA A 814 25.88 -37.67 30.71
CA ALA A 814 25.92 -37.64 32.17
C ALA A 814 24.69 -36.95 32.80
N THR A 815 24.01 -36.05 32.07
CA THR A 815 22.72 -35.49 32.51
C THR A 815 21.63 -36.57 32.48
N LEU A 816 21.65 -37.44 31.47
CA LEU A 816 20.68 -38.53 31.35
C LEU A 816 20.88 -39.63 32.40
N SER A 817 22.13 -40.04 32.65
CA SER A 817 22.45 -41.14 33.57
C SER A 817 23.66 -40.82 34.47
N PRO A 818 23.51 -39.91 35.45
CA PRO A 818 24.64 -39.35 36.22
C PRO A 818 25.43 -40.36 37.05
N ASN A 819 24.79 -41.50 37.39
CA ASN A 819 25.40 -42.56 38.19
C ASN A 819 26.11 -43.63 37.34
N THR A 820 26.25 -43.42 36.03
CA THR A 820 27.02 -44.30 35.15
C THR A 820 28.52 -44.08 35.38
N LEU A 821 29.29 -45.17 35.38
CA LEU A 821 30.74 -45.11 35.56
C LEU A 821 31.40 -44.25 34.46
N LEU A 822 32.40 -43.47 34.84
CA LEU A 822 32.99 -42.40 34.01
C LEU A 822 33.47 -42.84 32.61
N ASP A 823 33.87 -44.10 32.43
CA ASP A 823 34.38 -44.66 31.18
C ASP A 823 33.35 -45.57 30.47
N LYS A 824 32.05 -45.40 30.79
CA LYS A 824 30.94 -46.22 30.28
C LYS A 824 29.87 -45.43 29.54
N TYR A 825 30.26 -44.28 29.01
CA TYR A 825 29.51 -43.50 28.03
C TYR A 825 30.19 -43.64 26.67
N TYR A 826 29.43 -44.07 25.66
CA TYR A 826 29.94 -44.37 24.33
C TYR A 826 29.11 -43.68 23.26
N TRP A 827 29.76 -43.36 22.15
CA TRP A 827 29.11 -42.96 20.90
C TRP A 827 29.74 -43.76 19.75
N TYR A 828 29.04 -43.83 18.62
CA TYR A 828 29.53 -44.54 17.44
C TYR A 828 30.11 -43.54 16.45
N ASP A 829 31.43 -43.58 16.26
CA ASP A 829 32.08 -42.87 15.15
C ASP A 829 32.07 -43.77 13.92
N PRO A 830 31.42 -43.40 12.81
CA PRO A 830 31.44 -44.24 11.61
C PRO A 830 32.86 -44.48 11.05
N ASN A 831 33.86 -43.66 11.40
CA ASN A 831 35.24 -43.85 10.97
C ASN A 831 36.09 -44.71 11.92
N SER A 832 35.85 -44.62 13.24
CA SER A 832 36.68 -45.28 14.26
C SER A 832 35.94 -46.30 15.14
N SER A 833 34.65 -46.53 14.87
CA SER A 833 33.72 -47.39 15.62
C SER A 833 33.39 -46.86 17.04
N TRP A 834 33.16 -47.75 18.00
CA TRP A 834 32.76 -47.37 19.37
C TRP A 834 33.85 -46.55 20.07
N THR A 835 33.52 -45.30 20.41
CA THR A 835 34.43 -44.37 21.09
C THR A 835 33.91 -44.02 22.49
N VAL A 836 34.80 -44.06 23.49
CA VAL A 836 34.48 -43.66 24.87
C VAL A 836 34.45 -42.14 24.98
N ASN A 837 33.45 -41.60 25.68
CA ASN A 837 33.46 -40.23 26.15
C ASN A 837 33.60 -40.20 27.68
N LEU A 838 34.80 -39.84 28.16
CA LEU A 838 35.07 -39.80 29.60
C LEU A 838 34.17 -38.77 30.29
N ASN A 839 33.57 -39.20 31.40
CA ASN A 839 32.62 -38.44 32.23
C ASN A 839 31.29 -38.08 31.54
N GLY A 840 31.00 -38.59 30.34
CA GLY A 840 29.71 -38.36 29.68
C GLY A 840 29.40 -36.89 29.37
N THR A 841 30.42 -36.05 29.20
CA THR A 841 30.30 -34.60 28.99
C THR A 841 29.89 -34.22 27.57
N MET A 842 29.92 -35.15 26.61
CA MET A 842 29.48 -34.90 25.24
C MET A 842 27.98 -34.55 25.22
N PRO A 843 27.59 -33.42 24.60
CA PRO A 843 26.19 -33.11 24.35
C PRO A 843 25.53 -34.19 23.50
N MET A 844 24.29 -34.53 23.84
CA MET A 844 23.48 -35.43 23.03
C MET A 844 22.79 -34.62 21.92
N GLU A 845 23.12 -34.93 20.67
CA GLU A 845 22.58 -34.28 19.48
C GLU A 845 21.26 -34.93 19.05
N VAL A 846 20.36 -34.11 18.50
CA VAL A 846 19.05 -34.57 18.00
C VAL A 846 19.23 -35.48 16.78
N GLY A 847 18.54 -36.64 16.79
CA GLY A 847 18.62 -37.65 15.72
C GLY A 847 19.86 -38.55 15.76
N LYS A 848 20.86 -38.22 16.59
CA LYS A 848 22.04 -39.05 16.85
C LYS A 848 21.77 -40.00 18.01
N GLY A 849 22.36 -41.19 17.98
CA GLY A 849 22.24 -42.16 19.06
C GLY A 849 23.52 -42.30 19.88
N TYR A 850 23.37 -42.75 21.12
CA TYR A 850 24.41 -42.86 22.14
C TYR A 850 24.23 -44.15 22.91
N ASN A 851 25.33 -44.79 23.30
CA ASN A 851 25.32 -46.02 24.07
C ASN A 851 25.77 -45.70 25.50
N ILE A 852 24.86 -45.91 26.45
CA ILE A 852 25.12 -45.64 27.87
C ILE A 852 24.86 -46.92 28.65
N ARG A 853 25.85 -47.34 29.43
CA ARG A 853 25.69 -48.47 30.34
C ARG A 853 24.79 -48.08 31.51
N ALA A 854 24.09 -49.05 32.09
CA ALA A 854 23.34 -48.86 33.32
C ALA A 854 24.18 -48.25 34.45
N PRO A 855 23.52 -47.53 35.40
CA PRO A 855 24.19 -46.96 36.56
C PRO A 855 25.05 -47.96 37.34
N GLN A 856 26.19 -47.49 37.82
CA GLN A 856 27.17 -48.30 38.57
C GLN A 856 26.58 -49.04 39.79
N PRO A 857 25.59 -48.49 40.56
CA PRO A 857 25.03 -49.17 41.72
C PRO A 857 24.10 -50.36 41.43
N TYR A 858 23.67 -50.57 40.18
CA TYR A 858 22.64 -51.59 39.86
C TYR A 858 23.18 -53.02 40.05
N ASP A 859 22.35 -54.06 40.11
CA ASP A 859 22.85 -55.44 40.27
C ASP A 859 23.39 -56.02 38.94
N THR A 860 24.36 -56.93 39.00
CA THR A 860 24.92 -57.56 37.78
C THR A 860 24.04 -58.65 37.18
N ASN A 861 23.12 -59.23 37.96
CA ASN A 861 22.28 -60.36 37.59
C ASN A 861 20.79 -60.01 37.58
N VAL A 862 20.34 -59.10 38.46
CA VAL A 862 18.95 -58.69 38.60
C VAL A 862 18.69 -57.37 37.89
N ALA A 863 17.79 -57.37 36.91
CA ALA A 863 17.39 -56.16 36.20
C ALA A 863 16.54 -55.25 37.09
N ALA A 864 16.79 -53.94 37.01
CA ALA A 864 16.04 -52.90 37.72
C ALA A 864 15.62 -51.77 36.76
N PRO A 865 14.48 -51.07 37.01
CA PRO A 865 14.02 -50.01 36.14
C PRO A 865 14.93 -48.77 36.26
N PHE A 866 15.52 -48.38 35.13
CA PHE A 866 16.18 -47.10 34.95
C PHE A 866 15.26 -46.15 34.17
N THR A 867 15.01 -44.95 34.71
CA THR A 867 14.22 -43.92 34.02
C THR A 867 15.12 -42.77 33.56
N GLY A 868 15.34 -42.68 32.25
CA GLY A 868 15.95 -41.51 31.62
C GLY A 868 14.93 -40.38 31.51
N VAL A 869 15.33 -39.16 31.91
CA VAL A 869 14.48 -37.96 31.85
C VAL A 869 15.12 -36.93 30.92
N PHE A 870 14.53 -36.76 29.74
CA PHE A 870 14.97 -35.79 28.74
C PHE A 870 14.25 -34.46 28.98
N LYS A 871 15.00 -33.38 29.21
CA LYS A 871 14.46 -32.02 29.41
C LYS A 871 14.97 -31.09 28.32
N GLY A 872 14.04 -30.42 27.65
CA GLY A 872 14.33 -29.67 26.43
C GLY A 872 13.07 -29.11 25.80
N ILE A 873 13.23 -28.48 24.64
CA ILE A 873 12.10 -28.13 23.77
C ILE A 873 11.68 -29.41 23.01
N PRO A 874 10.39 -29.79 22.95
CA PRO A 874 9.94 -30.95 22.19
C PRO A 874 10.34 -30.81 20.72
N ASN A 875 10.96 -31.85 20.18
CA ASN A 875 11.33 -31.88 18.78
C ASN A 875 10.09 -32.04 17.89
N ASN A 876 10.01 -31.25 16.83
CA ASN A 876 8.90 -31.24 15.87
C ASN A 876 9.39 -30.90 14.45
N GLY A 877 8.59 -31.27 13.45
CA GLY A 877 8.89 -31.04 12.04
C GLY A 877 10.08 -31.87 11.57
N ASP A 878 10.66 -31.48 10.43
CA ASP A 878 11.71 -32.29 9.79
C ASP A 878 13.06 -32.16 10.50
N ILE A 879 13.67 -33.31 10.75
CA ILE A 879 14.95 -33.47 11.43
C ILE A 879 15.85 -34.33 10.54
N ALA A 880 16.99 -33.77 10.13
CA ALA A 880 17.89 -34.40 9.19
C ALA A 880 19.29 -34.61 9.78
N PRO A 881 19.51 -35.67 10.58
CA PRO A 881 20.84 -35.94 11.13
C PRO A 881 21.81 -36.31 10.01
N VAL A 882 23.03 -35.79 10.12
CA VAL A 882 24.13 -36.10 9.21
C VAL A 882 24.66 -37.50 9.52
N VAL A 883 24.86 -38.29 8.48
CA VAL A 883 25.37 -39.67 8.55
C VAL A 883 26.48 -39.86 7.54
N ILE A 884 27.35 -40.85 7.75
CA ILE A 884 28.40 -41.20 6.80
C ILE A 884 27.89 -42.34 5.92
N ALA A 885 27.72 -42.05 4.62
CA ALA A 885 27.27 -43.01 3.62
C ALA A 885 28.14 -44.28 3.60
N ASN A 886 27.50 -45.43 3.40
CA ASN A 886 28.11 -46.76 3.35
C ASN A 886 28.82 -47.20 4.64
N LYS A 887 28.62 -46.50 5.76
CA LYS A 887 29.15 -46.88 7.07
C LYS A 887 28.01 -47.02 8.08
N PHE A 888 28.25 -47.76 9.16
CA PHE A 888 27.29 -47.82 10.25
C PHE A 888 27.22 -46.45 10.92
N ASN A 889 26.01 -46.04 11.28
CA ASN A 889 25.73 -44.81 11.99
C ASN A 889 24.76 -45.15 13.13
N LEU A 890 25.06 -44.67 14.33
CA LEU A 890 24.14 -44.77 15.47
C LEU A 890 23.23 -43.55 15.46
N VAL A 891 21.97 -43.78 15.12
CA VAL A 891 20.90 -42.78 15.03
C VAL A 891 19.76 -43.19 15.94
N GLY A 892 18.72 -42.37 16.07
CA GLY A 892 17.56 -42.76 16.87
C GLY A 892 16.38 -41.85 16.70
N ASN A 893 15.24 -42.25 17.28
CA ASN A 893 14.00 -41.51 17.17
C ASN A 893 14.12 -40.14 17.87
N PRO A 894 14.04 -39.04 17.10
CA PRO A 894 14.24 -37.70 17.63
C PRO A 894 12.96 -37.06 18.18
N TYR A 895 11.80 -37.72 18.16
CA TYR A 895 10.52 -37.11 18.54
C TYR A 895 10.03 -37.55 19.93
N PRO A 896 9.19 -36.74 20.61
CA PRO A 896 8.52 -37.11 21.86
C PRO A 896 7.31 -38.06 21.65
N SER A 897 7.37 -38.90 20.62
CA SER A 897 6.38 -39.91 20.25
C SER A 897 7.09 -41.12 19.63
N ALA A 898 6.40 -42.24 19.45
CA ALA A 898 6.93 -43.31 18.62
C ALA A 898 6.99 -42.89 17.14
N ILE A 899 7.86 -43.52 16.36
CA ILE A 899 7.86 -43.44 14.90
C ILE A 899 7.74 -44.84 14.26
N SER A 900 7.19 -44.91 13.06
CA SER A 900 7.17 -46.12 12.23
C SER A 900 8.53 -46.35 11.55
N ALA A 901 9.14 -47.50 11.83
CA ALA A 901 10.35 -47.99 11.18
C ALA A 901 10.13 -48.20 9.68
N THR A 902 8.96 -48.72 9.28
CA THR A 902 8.57 -48.86 7.87
C THR A 902 8.48 -47.50 7.19
N ALA A 903 7.80 -46.52 7.81
CA ALA A 903 7.71 -45.16 7.26
C ALA A 903 9.09 -44.49 7.19
N LEU A 904 9.97 -44.75 8.16
CA LEU A 904 11.35 -44.26 8.14
C LEU A 904 12.16 -44.84 6.97
N ILE A 905 12.08 -46.16 6.73
CA ILE A 905 12.77 -46.80 5.60
C ILE A 905 12.21 -46.31 4.27
N ASN A 906 10.89 -46.22 4.12
CA ASN A 906 10.27 -45.74 2.87
C ASN A 906 10.55 -44.24 2.63
N GLY A 907 10.60 -43.43 3.68
CA GLY A 907 10.92 -42.00 3.60
C GLY A 907 12.40 -41.69 3.34
N ASN A 908 13.28 -42.69 3.37
CA ASN A 908 14.72 -42.53 3.16
C ASN A 908 15.24 -43.49 2.09
N THR A 909 15.64 -42.95 0.95
CA THR A 909 16.19 -43.75 -0.16
C THR A 909 17.43 -44.51 0.31
N ASN A 910 17.43 -45.84 0.15
CA ASN A 910 18.55 -46.72 0.50
C ASN A 910 19.03 -46.59 1.96
N LEU A 911 18.11 -46.40 2.92
CA LEU A 911 18.41 -46.47 4.36
C LEU A 911 18.89 -47.87 4.76
N GLY A 912 18.21 -48.88 4.22
CA GLY A 912 18.44 -50.28 4.50
C GLY A 912 18.01 -50.73 5.89
N THR A 913 18.65 -51.80 6.36
CA THR A 913 18.28 -52.51 7.58
C THR A 913 18.65 -51.72 8.85
N LEU A 914 17.72 -51.70 9.80
CA LEU A 914 17.88 -51.12 11.13
C LEU A 914 18.27 -52.22 12.14
N TYR A 915 19.33 -52.00 12.91
CA TYR A 915 19.85 -52.95 13.88
C TYR A 915 19.65 -52.45 15.31
N PHE A 916 18.87 -53.19 16.09
CA PHE A 916 18.50 -52.85 17.46
C PHE A 916 19.30 -53.66 18.47
N TRP A 917 19.84 -52.97 19.46
CA TRP A 917 20.57 -53.61 20.56
C TRP A 917 19.61 -54.25 21.55
N THR A 918 19.75 -55.56 21.75
CA THR A 918 18.78 -56.35 22.51
C THR A 918 19.18 -56.61 23.96
N HIS A 919 20.44 -56.42 24.38
CA HIS A 919 20.95 -56.79 25.72
C HIS A 919 20.46 -58.16 26.29
N ASN A 920 20.05 -59.09 25.41
CA ASN A 920 19.45 -60.37 25.80
C ASN A 920 20.49 -61.30 26.45
N SER A 921 21.72 -61.26 25.94
CA SER A 921 22.86 -61.99 26.50
C SER A 921 23.56 -61.16 27.60
N SER A 922 23.81 -61.80 28.74
CA SER A 922 24.66 -61.19 29.79
C SER A 922 26.12 -61.15 29.30
N PRO A 923 26.86 -60.06 29.55
CA PRO A 923 28.28 -60.04 29.26
C PRO A 923 29.04 -61.03 30.16
N VAL A 924 30.04 -61.68 29.60
CA VAL A 924 30.84 -62.72 30.26
C VAL A 924 32.13 -62.12 30.75
N LEU A 925 32.53 -62.47 31.98
CA LEU A 925 33.84 -62.11 32.52
C LEU A 925 34.92 -62.85 31.72
N ASN A 926 35.80 -62.11 31.07
CA ASN A 926 37.01 -62.68 30.51
C ASN A 926 38.01 -62.97 31.64
N PRO A 927 38.37 -64.24 31.88
CA PRO A 927 39.29 -64.60 32.95
C PRO A 927 40.69 -64.02 32.78
N SER A 928 41.09 -63.69 31.54
CA SER A 928 42.48 -63.28 31.26
C SER A 928 42.80 -61.83 31.65
N ASP A 929 41.80 -60.95 31.65
CA ASP A 929 41.97 -59.52 31.96
C ASP A 929 41.01 -59.00 33.04
N GLY A 930 40.15 -59.86 33.57
CA GLY A 930 39.19 -59.51 34.63
C GLY A 930 38.10 -58.54 34.17
N LYS A 931 37.90 -58.36 32.86
CA LYS A 931 36.89 -57.46 32.29
C LYS A 931 35.70 -58.24 31.74
N TYR A 932 34.52 -57.67 31.88
CA TYR A 932 33.31 -58.21 31.28
C TYR A 932 33.20 -57.73 29.83
N TYR A 933 32.97 -58.67 28.92
CA TYR A 933 32.72 -58.40 27.51
C TYR A 933 31.40 -59.02 27.08
N TYR A 934 30.71 -58.36 26.17
CA TYR A 934 29.70 -59.05 25.38
C TYR A 934 30.45 -59.98 24.43
N ASN A 935 30.34 -61.28 24.69
CA ASN A 935 30.92 -62.33 23.83
C ASN A 935 30.19 -62.42 22.48
N ASN A 936 28.94 -61.97 22.42
CA ASN A 936 28.10 -61.93 21.23
C ASN A 936 27.50 -60.53 21.09
N ALA A 937 27.71 -59.86 19.96
CA ALA A 937 26.97 -58.64 19.64
C ALA A 937 25.63 -59.04 19.02
N ASP A 938 24.61 -59.21 19.87
CA ASP A 938 23.32 -59.75 19.44
C ASP A 938 22.37 -58.63 19.04
N PHE A 939 22.44 -58.26 17.76
CA PHE A 939 21.55 -57.29 17.14
C PHE A 939 20.35 -58.00 16.53
N ALA A 940 19.16 -57.50 16.86
CA ALA A 940 17.99 -57.80 16.08
C ALA A 940 17.93 -56.89 14.85
N ALA A 941 17.53 -57.43 13.71
CA ALA A 941 17.51 -56.72 12.43
C ALA A 941 16.07 -56.49 11.99
N PHE A 942 15.77 -55.29 11.48
CA PHE A 942 14.48 -54.93 10.90
C PHE A 942 14.67 -54.26 9.54
N ASN A 943 13.94 -54.71 8.54
CA ASN A 943 13.82 -54.02 7.26
C ASN A 943 12.38 -54.20 6.70
N LEU A 944 12.14 -53.84 5.44
CA LEU A 944 10.81 -53.98 4.84
C LEU A 944 10.37 -55.44 4.72
N THR A 945 11.29 -56.41 4.73
CA THR A 945 10.93 -57.83 4.72
C THR A 945 10.38 -58.28 6.07
N GLY A 946 11.04 -57.88 7.15
CA GLY A 946 10.54 -58.14 8.48
C GLY A 946 11.63 -58.02 9.54
N PHE A 947 11.40 -58.71 10.66
CA PHE A 947 12.25 -58.66 11.83
C PHE A 947 12.88 -60.01 12.13
N THR A 948 14.16 -60.05 12.52
CA THR A 948 14.80 -61.23 13.11
C THR A 948 15.23 -60.94 14.53
N GLY A 949 14.88 -61.82 15.46
CA GLY A 949 15.24 -61.71 16.88
C GLY A 949 16.58 -62.36 17.24
N THR A 950 16.95 -62.23 18.51
CA THR A 950 18.16 -62.81 19.11
C THR A 950 17.86 -64.01 20.04
N SER A 951 16.60 -64.43 20.09
CA SER A 951 16.10 -65.65 20.72
C SER A 951 14.88 -66.15 19.96
N SER A 952 14.41 -67.37 20.26
CA SER A 952 13.21 -67.93 19.63
C SER A 952 11.98 -67.01 19.77
N GLY A 953 11.07 -67.09 18.80
CA GLY A 953 9.87 -66.25 18.72
C GLY A 953 10.10 -64.83 18.19
N ALA A 954 11.26 -64.56 17.56
CA ALA A 954 11.62 -63.27 16.97
C ALA A 954 11.36 -62.09 17.93
N THR A 955 11.89 -62.21 19.15
CA THR A 955 11.67 -61.23 20.22
C THR A 955 12.87 -60.31 20.41
N LEU A 956 12.60 -59.06 20.82
CA LEU A 956 13.56 -58.14 21.42
C LEU A 956 13.22 -58.02 22.90
N ASN A 957 14.15 -58.36 23.79
CA ASN A 957 13.90 -58.34 25.24
C ASN A 957 12.66 -59.18 25.66
N GLY A 958 12.40 -60.30 24.97
CA GLY A 958 11.28 -61.19 25.26
C GLY A 958 9.90 -60.70 24.78
N GLN A 959 9.83 -59.71 23.87
CA GLN A 959 8.58 -59.26 23.22
C GLN A 959 8.74 -59.21 21.68
N PRO A 960 7.70 -59.46 20.83
CA PRO A 960 7.86 -59.62 19.36
C PRO A 960 7.83 -58.32 18.53
N PHE A 961 8.72 -58.06 17.55
CA PHE A 961 8.82 -56.73 16.89
C PHE A 961 7.57 -56.21 16.12
N GLU A 962 7.23 -54.92 16.23
CA GLU A 962 6.02 -54.29 15.63
C GLU A 962 6.23 -53.53 14.35
N GLY A 963 7.40 -52.89 14.21
CA GLY A 963 7.54 -51.78 13.29
C GLY A 963 7.63 -50.40 13.94
N TYR A 964 7.60 -50.24 15.27
CA TYR A 964 7.67 -48.92 15.92
C TYR A 964 8.95 -48.71 16.74
N ILE A 965 9.47 -47.48 16.73
CA ILE A 965 10.67 -47.05 17.43
C ILE A 965 10.24 -46.01 18.48
N ALA A 966 10.38 -46.32 19.75
CA ALA A 966 9.90 -45.48 20.85
C ALA A 966 10.70 -44.16 20.97
N ALA A 967 10.14 -43.13 21.62
CA ALA A 967 10.85 -41.84 21.75
C ALA A 967 12.21 -41.99 22.43
N GLY A 968 13.26 -41.42 21.85
CA GLY A 968 14.61 -41.49 22.41
C GLY A 968 15.27 -42.88 22.33
N GLN A 969 14.71 -43.83 21.56
CA GLN A 969 15.34 -45.11 21.29
C GLN A 969 16.32 -45.01 20.11
N GLY A 970 17.54 -45.53 20.29
CA GLY A 970 18.58 -45.58 19.26
C GLY A 970 18.69 -46.94 18.53
N PHE A 971 19.25 -46.91 17.32
CA PHE A 971 19.52 -48.07 16.47
C PHE A 971 20.69 -47.79 15.50
N LEU A 972 21.36 -48.83 15.04
CA LEU A 972 22.39 -48.73 14.01
C LEU A 972 21.76 -48.86 12.63
N ALA A 973 22.21 -48.06 11.67
CA ALA A 973 21.83 -48.17 10.26
C ALA A 973 23.06 -47.94 9.36
N LYS A 974 23.04 -48.51 8.14
CA LYS A 974 24.13 -48.37 7.15
C LYS A 974 23.59 -47.76 5.84
N PRO A 975 23.14 -46.50 5.85
CA PRO A 975 22.54 -45.87 4.69
C PRO A 975 23.56 -45.66 3.55
N LYS A 976 23.10 -45.64 2.29
CA LYS A 976 23.92 -45.23 1.13
C LYS A 976 23.98 -43.71 0.94
N THR A 977 23.30 -42.93 1.78
CA THR A 977 23.20 -41.46 1.72
C THR A 977 23.98 -40.79 2.85
N GLY A 978 24.26 -39.49 2.70
CA GLY A 978 24.96 -38.66 3.72
C GLY A 978 24.05 -38.00 4.75
N THR A 979 22.73 -38.14 4.60
CA THR A 979 21.72 -37.56 5.50
C THR A 979 20.53 -38.51 5.59
N LEU A 980 19.92 -38.57 6.77
CA LEU A 980 18.60 -39.17 6.95
C LEU A 980 17.55 -38.06 7.10
N THR A 981 16.29 -38.41 6.91
CA THR A 981 15.13 -37.54 7.11
C THR A 981 14.18 -38.23 8.08
N PHE A 982 13.97 -37.59 9.22
CA PHE A 982 12.85 -37.84 10.11
C PHE A 982 11.83 -36.72 9.86
N ASN A 983 10.55 -37.07 9.72
CA ASN A 983 9.47 -36.09 9.57
C ASN A 983 8.25 -36.47 10.40
N ASN A 984 7.28 -35.55 10.51
CA ASN A 984 6.09 -35.78 11.33
C ASN A 984 5.19 -36.91 10.81
N THR A 985 5.19 -37.20 9.51
CA THR A 985 4.37 -38.30 8.94
C THR A 985 4.81 -39.68 9.43
N MET A 986 6.02 -39.80 9.98
CA MET A 986 6.52 -41.03 10.56
C MET A 986 6.02 -41.26 11.99
N ARG A 987 5.45 -40.26 12.67
CA ARG A 987 5.07 -40.32 14.09
C ARG A 987 3.75 -41.06 14.28
N ILE A 988 3.66 -41.89 15.33
CA ILE A 988 2.52 -42.77 15.59
C ILE A 988 1.93 -42.50 16.98
N ALA A 989 0.60 -42.40 17.05
CA ALA A 989 -0.15 -42.26 18.30
C ALA A 989 -0.21 -43.58 19.08
N ASN A 990 -0.24 -43.54 20.41
CA ASN A 990 -0.52 -44.67 21.32
C ASN A 990 0.39 -45.91 21.19
N LYS A 991 1.48 -45.83 20.44
CA LYS A 991 2.43 -46.93 20.22
C LYS A 991 3.79 -46.68 20.85
N ASN A 992 3.79 -45.95 21.97
CA ASN A 992 4.99 -45.43 22.58
C ASN A 992 5.34 -46.11 23.91
N LYS A 993 4.47 -47.01 24.40
CA LYS A 993 4.64 -47.83 25.62
C LYS A 993 5.64 -48.94 25.45
N GLN A 994 5.41 -49.70 24.41
CA GLN A 994 6.12 -50.93 24.18
C GLN A 994 7.07 -50.68 23.04
N PHE A 995 8.10 -51.50 23.07
CA PHE A 995 8.64 -51.92 21.82
C PHE A 995 7.50 -52.46 20.93
N TYR A 996 6.46 -53.22 21.36
CA TYR A 996 5.53 -53.97 20.44
C TYR A 996 3.97 -54.18 20.75
N LYS A 997 3.17 -54.64 19.72
CA LYS A 997 1.71 -54.78 19.33
C LYS A 997 0.72 -53.65 18.74
N SER A 998 0.49 -53.45 17.42
CA SER A 998 -0.76 -53.19 16.64
C SER A 998 -0.56 -53.12 15.11
N ASN A 999 -1.52 -53.73 14.41
CA ASN A 999 -1.68 -53.81 12.97
C ASN A 999 -1.93 -52.45 12.31
N ASP A 1000 -1.18 -52.14 11.25
CA ASP A 1000 -1.51 -51.07 10.30
C ASP A 1000 -1.99 -51.70 8.98
N SER A 1001 -3.05 -51.11 8.42
CA SER A 1001 -4.01 -51.75 7.51
C SER A 1001 -3.77 -51.41 6.03
N GLY A 1002 -2.55 -51.59 5.54
CA GLY A 1002 -2.20 -51.32 4.13
C GLY A 1002 -1.09 -52.22 3.60
N GLU A 1003 -1.00 -53.45 4.10
CA GLU A 1003 0.15 -54.33 3.91
C GLU A 1003 0.36 -54.67 2.42
N LEU A 1004 1.54 -54.28 1.92
CA LEU A 1004 2.23 -54.97 0.82
C LEU A 1004 2.03 -56.48 0.98
N GLU A 1005 1.76 -57.21 -0.09
CA GLU A 1005 1.69 -58.67 0.01
C GLU A 1005 3.02 -59.22 0.54
N ARG A 1006 2.97 -59.99 1.63
CA ARG A 1006 4.13 -60.56 2.31
C ARG A 1006 3.87 -62.00 2.69
N ASN A 1007 4.84 -62.84 2.36
CA ASN A 1007 4.83 -64.26 2.64
C ASN A 1007 6.18 -64.63 3.26
N ARG A 1008 6.24 -64.96 4.55
CA ARG A 1008 7.52 -65.04 5.28
C ARG A 1008 7.73 -66.35 6.02
N LEU A 1009 8.99 -66.74 6.11
CA LEU A 1009 9.46 -67.94 6.78
C LEU A 1009 10.69 -67.63 7.65
N TRP A 1010 10.59 -67.89 8.94
CA TRP A 1010 11.70 -67.74 9.88
C TRP A 1010 12.31 -69.09 10.21
N LEU A 1011 13.63 -69.20 10.04
CA LEU A 1011 14.39 -70.41 10.32
C LEU A 1011 15.40 -70.14 11.44
N ASN A 1012 15.45 -71.06 12.40
CA ASN A 1012 16.42 -71.03 13.50
C ASN A 1012 17.50 -72.09 13.28
N LEU A 1013 18.75 -71.74 13.58
CA LEU A 1013 19.86 -72.67 13.82
C LEU A 1013 20.18 -72.64 15.31
N SER A 1014 20.16 -73.79 15.98
CA SER A 1014 20.47 -73.88 17.41
C SER A 1014 21.26 -75.14 17.80
N ASN A 1015 21.84 -75.12 19.01
CA ASN A 1015 22.38 -76.32 19.67
C ASN A 1015 22.12 -76.28 21.19
N ASP A 1016 22.38 -77.42 21.86
CA ASP A 1016 22.18 -77.56 23.31
C ASP A 1016 23.22 -76.81 24.16
N LEU A 1017 24.27 -76.28 23.52
CA LEU A 1017 25.30 -75.44 24.17
C LEU A 1017 24.94 -73.94 24.14
N GLY A 1018 23.74 -73.59 23.66
CA GLY A 1018 23.22 -72.22 23.64
C GLY A 1018 23.60 -71.41 22.40
N ALA A 1019 24.15 -72.03 21.34
CA ALA A 1019 24.28 -71.37 20.05
C ALA A 1019 22.88 -71.14 19.46
N PHE A 1020 22.61 -69.92 18.97
CA PHE A 1020 21.34 -69.55 18.36
C PHE A 1020 21.57 -68.50 17.26
N LYS A 1021 20.92 -68.68 16.12
CA LYS A 1021 20.81 -67.68 15.06
C LYS A 1021 19.49 -67.85 14.31
N GLN A 1022 18.81 -66.74 14.02
CA GLN A 1022 17.59 -66.70 13.23
C GLN A 1022 17.84 -66.01 11.89
N ILE A 1023 17.23 -66.54 10.82
CA ILE A 1023 17.14 -65.90 9.51
C ILE A 1023 15.67 -65.75 9.10
N LEU A 1024 15.42 -64.79 8.22
CA LEU A 1024 14.12 -64.57 7.58
C LEU A 1024 14.28 -64.64 6.06
N VAL A 1025 13.51 -65.52 5.42
CA VAL A 1025 13.32 -65.52 3.96
C VAL A 1025 11.87 -65.16 3.68
N GLY A 1026 11.62 -64.13 2.86
CA GLY A 1026 10.27 -63.67 2.54
C GLY A 1026 10.09 -63.32 1.08
N TYR A 1027 8.90 -63.58 0.54
CA TYR A 1027 8.47 -63.18 -0.81
C TYR A 1027 7.49 -62.03 -0.67
N ILE A 1028 7.88 -60.87 -1.18
CA ILE A 1028 7.27 -59.60 -0.79
C ILE A 1028 7.13 -58.69 -2.00
N GLU A 1029 5.98 -58.02 -2.08
CA GLU A 1029 5.70 -57.04 -3.13
C GLU A 1029 6.75 -55.91 -3.11
N GLY A 1030 7.40 -55.68 -4.25
CA GLY A 1030 8.44 -54.66 -4.42
C GLY A 1030 9.88 -55.12 -4.15
N ALA A 1031 10.10 -56.35 -3.67
CA ALA A 1031 11.42 -56.97 -3.63
C ALA A 1031 11.77 -57.60 -5.00
N THR A 1032 13.06 -57.76 -5.29
CA THR A 1032 13.61 -58.47 -6.45
C THR A 1032 14.37 -59.70 -5.98
N ASN A 1033 14.81 -60.53 -6.93
CA ASN A 1033 15.70 -61.66 -6.63
C ASN A 1033 17.20 -61.28 -6.56
N SER A 1034 17.56 -60.02 -6.87
CA SER A 1034 18.90 -59.46 -6.66
C SER A 1034 19.02 -58.81 -5.28
N PHE A 1035 20.22 -58.38 -4.87
CA PHE A 1035 20.38 -57.72 -3.57
C PHE A 1035 19.66 -56.36 -3.48
N ASP A 1036 18.66 -56.28 -2.61
CA ASP A 1036 17.84 -55.11 -2.35
C ASP A 1036 18.08 -54.53 -0.96
N ILE A 1037 18.73 -53.37 -0.87
CA ILE A 1037 19.16 -52.79 0.41
C ILE A 1037 18.03 -52.64 1.46
N ASN A 1038 16.79 -52.37 1.04
CA ASN A 1038 15.65 -52.17 1.94
C ASN A 1038 14.90 -53.46 2.30
N TYR A 1039 15.15 -54.56 1.59
CA TYR A 1039 14.50 -55.87 1.80
C TYR A 1039 15.49 -56.95 2.28
N ASP A 1040 16.78 -56.74 2.04
CA ASP A 1040 17.85 -57.64 2.42
C ASP A 1040 18.72 -57.07 3.54
N ALA A 1041 19.28 -57.97 4.33
CA ALA A 1041 20.20 -57.65 5.42
C ALA A 1041 21.35 -58.65 5.42
N ASN A 1042 22.59 -58.18 5.23
CA ASN A 1042 23.76 -59.03 5.43
C ASN A 1042 23.87 -59.44 6.91
N THR A 1043 24.27 -60.68 7.18
CA THR A 1043 24.60 -61.09 8.54
C THR A 1043 25.79 -60.28 9.05
N LEU A 1044 25.71 -59.79 10.29
CA LEU A 1044 26.83 -59.14 10.96
C LEU A 1044 27.87 -60.16 11.47
N GLY A 1045 27.59 -61.47 11.40
CA GLY A 1045 28.48 -62.54 11.85
C GLY A 1045 28.97 -62.39 13.29
N SER A 1046 28.24 -61.64 14.12
CA SER A 1046 28.72 -61.12 15.41
C SER A 1046 28.43 -62.03 16.60
N ASN A 1047 27.82 -63.19 16.36
CA ASN A 1047 27.67 -64.26 17.33
C ASN A 1047 28.91 -65.17 17.23
N SER A 1048 29.63 -65.31 18.35
CA SER A 1048 30.88 -66.08 18.42
C SER A 1048 30.67 -67.59 18.36
N SER A 1049 29.46 -68.08 18.61
CA SER A 1049 29.13 -69.52 18.72
C SER A 1049 28.62 -70.13 17.41
N ALA A 1050 27.78 -69.41 16.66
CA ALA A 1050 27.30 -69.84 15.35
C ALA A 1050 26.83 -68.67 14.48
N ASP A 1051 26.84 -68.85 13.16
CA ASP A 1051 26.16 -67.98 12.19
C ASP A 1051 25.33 -68.83 11.23
N PHE A 1052 24.24 -68.28 10.71
CA PHE A 1052 23.28 -68.92 9.82
C PHE A 1052 22.73 -67.85 8.90
N TYR A 1053 22.69 -68.14 7.60
CA TYR A 1053 22.38 -67.16 6.58
C TYR A 1053 21.89 -67.83 5.30
N SER A 1054 21.05 -67.12 4.54
CA SER A 1054 20.84 -67.43 3.13
C SER A 1054 21.93 -66.78 2.27
N ILE A 1055 22.11 -67.27 1.04
CA ILE A 1055 23.16 -66.82 0.13
C ILE A 1055 22.51 -66.30 -1.15
N ASN A 1056 22.83 -65.06 -1.54
CA ASN A 1056 22.43 -64.46 -2.81
C ASN A 1056 23.54 -63.54 -3.37
N GLU A 1057 23.89 -63.68 -4.64
CA GLU A 1057 24.90 -62.84 -5.32
C GLU A 1057 26.23 -62.67 -4.53
N SER A 1058 26.69 -63.74 -3.84
CA SER A 1058 27.85 -63.75 -2.92
C SER A 1058 27.68 -63.03 -1.57
N ASN A 1059 26.47 -62.55 -1.24
CA ASN A 1059 26.14 -62.00 0.06
C ASN A 1059 25.57 -63.08 0.99
N ASN A 1060 26.03 -63.07 2.25
CA ASN A 1060 25.46 -63.87 3.33
C ASN A 1060 24.42 -63.04 4.07
N MET A 1061 23.15 -63.46 4.04
CA MET A 1061 22.01 -62.65 4.48
C MET A 1061 21.31 -63.24 5.70
N THR A 1062 21.03 -62.38 6.69
CA THR A 1062 20.20 -62.67 7.86
C THR A 1062 18.72 -62.39 7.58
N ILE A 1063 18.42 -61.49 6.64
CA ILE A 1063 17.08 -61.27 6.07
C ILE A 1063 17.23 -61.26 4.55
N GLN A 1064 16.39 -62.01 3.85
CA GLN A 1064 16.31 -62.00 2.40
C GLN A 1064 14.87 -61.78 1.93
N GLY A 1065 14.65 -60.71 1.18
CA GLY A 1065 13.46 -60.50 0.37
C GLY A 1065 13.62 -61.14 -1.00
N ARG A 1066 12.51 -61.65 -1.55
CA ARG A 1066 12.43 -62.24 -2.89
C ARG A 1066 11.18 -61.73 -3.59
N GLU A 1067 11.19 -61.76 -4.92
CA GLU A 1067 10.12 -61.17 -5.73
C GLU A 1067 8.79 -61.94 -5.64
N LEU A 1068 7.67 -61.22 -5.78
CA LEU A 1068 6.37 -61.82 -6.05
C LEU A 1068 6.04 -61.74 -7.55
N PRO A 1069 5.24 -62.68 -8.10
CA PRO A 1069 4.58 -63.80 -7.40
C PRO A 1069 5.53 -64.94 -7.01
N PHE A 1070 5.18 -65.67 -5.94
CA PHE A 1070 5.96 -66.82 -5.45
C PHE A 1070 6.04 -67.96 -6.48
N ASP A 1071 7.27 -68.41 -6.79
CA ASP A 1071 7.53 -69.62 -7.57
C ASP A 1071 7.97 -70.77 -6.66
N ASN A 1072 7.19 -71.85 -6.60
CA ASN A 1072 7.51 -73.02 -5.79
C ASN A 1072 8.71 -73.83 -6.31
N LYS A 1073 9.23 -73.53 -7.51
CA LYS A 1073 10.48 -74.09 -8.04
C LYS A 1073 11.72 -73.39 -7.51
N ASP A 1074 11.56 -72.28 -6.80
CA ASP A 1074 12.68 -71.49 -6.29
C ASP A 1074 13.52 -72.29 -5.27
N ILE A 1075 14.82 -72.00 -5.26
CA ILE A 1075 15.81 -72.65 -4.39
C ILE A 1075 16.61 -71.56 -3.70
N VAL A 1076 16.59 -71.56 -2.37
CA VAL A 1076 17.35 -70.60 -1.56
C VAL A 1076 18.53 -71.33 -0.90
N PRO A 1077 19.78 -71.11 -1.36
CA PRO A 1077 20.95 -71.71 -0.74
C PRO A 1077 21.15 -71.17 0.68
N LEU A 1078 21.45 -72.06 1.62
CA LEU A 1078 21.68 -71.74 3.03
C LEU A 1078 23.10 -72.15 3.45
N GLY A 1079 23.76 -71.25 4.17
CA GLY A 1079 25.07 -71.47 4.76
C GLY A 1079 25.06 -71.29 6.28
N TYR A 1080 26.03 -71.89 6.95
CA TYR A 1080 26.21 -71.73 8.38
C TYR A 1080 27.69 -71.74 8.78
N LYS A 1081 27.97 -71.21 9.97
CA LYS A 1081 29.26 -71.29 10.66
C LYS A 1081 29.03 -71.90 12.03
N ALA A 1082 29.84 -72.88 12.41
CA ALA A 1082 29.84 -73.49 13.72
C ALA A 1082 31.20 -73.24 14.40
N ALA A 1083 31.21 -72.64 15.59
CA ALA A 1083 32.45 -72.40 16.33
C ALA A 1083 33.00 -73.67 16.99
N THR A 1084 32.13 -74.59 17.36
CA THR A 1084 32.45 -75.89 17.94
C THR A 1084 31.82 -77.01 17.12
N ALA A 1085 32.54 -78.12 17.00
CA ALA A 1085 32.01 -79.35 16.41
C ALA A 1085 30.90 -79.93 17.33
N GLY A 1086 29.86 -80.51 16.73
CA GLY A 1086 28.73 -81.05 17.48
C GLY A 1086 27.45 -81.20 16.67
N GLU A 1087 26.35 -81.51 17.36
CA GLU A 1087 25.00 -81.57 16.77
C GLU A 1087 24.36 -80.18 16.78
N TYR A 1088 23.80 -79.80 15.63
CA TYR A 1088 23.01 -78.58 15.45
C TYR A 1088 21.64 -78.94 14.87
N THR A 1089 20.66 -78.09 15.12
CA THR A 1089 19.28 -78.26 14.66
C THR A 1089 18.87 -77.05 13.80
N ILE A 1090 18.30 -77.31 12.62
CA ILE A 1090 17.57 -76.32 11.82
C ILE A 1090 16.06 -76.57 11.97
N SER A 1091 15.31 -75.54 12.33
CA SER A 1091 13.85 -75.61 12.51
C SER A 1091 13.14 -74.38 11.95
N ILE A 1092 11.86 -74.52 11.60
CA ILE A 1092 10.97 -73.37 11.40
C ILE A 1092 10.60 -72.82 12.77
N ASP A 1093 10.76 -71.51 12.99
CA ASP A 1093 10.29 -70.82 14.20
C ASP A 1093 8.79 -70.54 14.08
N HIS A 1094 8.42 -69.80 13.02
CA HIS A 1094 7.07 -69.54 12.59
C HIS A 1094 7.07 -69.12 11.11
N ALA A 1095 5.89 -68.94 10.55
CA ALA A 1095 5.68 -68.46 9.19
C ALA A 1095 4.40 -67.62 9.13
N ASP A 1096 4.19 -66.91 8.02
CA ASP A 1096 2.93 -66.26 7.67
C ASP A 1096 2.68 -66.27 6.16
N GLY A 1097 1.45 -65.95 5.77
CA GLY A 1097 1.02 -65.92 4.36
C GLY A 1097 0.95 -67.32 3.77
N ILE A 1098 1.39 -67.50 2.51
CA ILE A 1098 1.42 -68.82 1.86
C ILE A 1098 2.28 -69.82 2.64
N PHE A 1099 3.30 -69.36 3.37
CA PHE A 1099 4.13 -70.21 4.21
C PHE A 1099 3.46 -70.63 5.52
N ASP A 1100 2.19 -70.32 5.75
CA ASP A 1100 1.44 -71.05 6.79
C ASP A 1100 1.18 -72.51 6.39
N THR A 1101 1.05 -72.78 5.09
CA THR A 1101 0.65 -74.11 4.58
C THR A 1101 1.61 -74.69 3.53
N GLN A 1102 2.36 -73.87 2.80
CA GLN A 1102 3.31 -74.31 1.78
C GLN A 1102 4.36 -75.26 2.36
N GLU A 1103 4.53 -76.46 1.80
CA GLU A 1103 5.60 -77.39 2.19
C GLU A 1103 6.99 -76.75 2.03
N VAL A 1104 7.85 -76.97 3.03
CA VAL A 1104 9.21 -76.42 3.09
C VAL A 1104 10.18 -77.57 3.33
N TYR A 1105 11.08 -77.80 2.37
CA TYR A 1105 12.07 -78.86 2.42
C TYR A 1105 13.48 -78.28 2.62
N LEU A 1106 14.26 -78.94 3.46
CA LEU A 1106 15.70 -78.74 3.54
C LEU A 1106 16.42 -79.88 2.83
N GLU A 1107 17.18 -79.56 1.78
CA GLU A 1107 18.06 -80.49 1.07
C GLU A 1107 19.48 -80.36 1.62
N ASP A 1108 19.98 -81.42 2.25
CA ASP A 1108 21.39 -81.55 2.67
C ASP A 1108 22.20 -82.17 1.53
N LEU A 1109 22.95 -81.35 0.82
CA LEU A 1109 23.79 -81.71 -0.32
C LEU A 1109 24.96 -82.63 0.07
N THR A 1110 25.38 -82.62 1.35
CA THR A 1110 26.45 -83.50 1.84
C THR A 1110 25.96 -84.93 2.03
N THR A 1111 24.73 -85.11 2.50
CA THR A 1111 24.14 -86.44 2.74
C THR A 1111 23.19 -86.92 1.64
N GLY A 1112 22.78 -86.02 0.74
CA GLY A 1112 21.77 -86.27 -0.30
C GLY A 1112 20.34 -86.37 0.23
N LYS A 1113 20.10 -86.05 1.52
CA LYS A 1113 18.77 -86.13 2.15
C LYS A 1113 17.95 -84.88 1.87
N THR A 1114 16.64 -85.07 1.66
CA THR A 1114 15.65 -83.99 1.58
C THR A 1114 14.58 -84.24 2.63
N VAL A 1115 14.39 -83.32 3.57
CA VAL A 1115 13.48 -83.46 4.73
C VAL A 1115 12.48 -82.31 4.76
N SER A 1116 11.19 -82.58 5.00
CA SER A 1116 10.20 -81.51 5.23
C SER A 1116 10.36 -80.96 6.64
N LEU A 1117 10.72 -79.67 6.75
CA LEU A 1117 10.89 -78.96 8.02
C LEU A 1117 9.55 -78.73 8.76
N ARG A 1118 8.41 -79.00 8.12
CA ARG A 1118 7.10 -79.02 8.78
C ARG A 1118 6.80 -80.31 9.52
N THR A 1119 7.44 -81.41 9.12
CA THR A 1119 7.22 -82.73 9.72
C THR A 1119 8.13 -82.93 10.92
N GLU A 1120 9.41 -82.58 10.78
CA GLU A 1120 10.41 -82.70 11.83
C GLU A 1120 11.51 -81.64 11.70
N ASN A 1121 12.14 -81.28 12.82
CA ASN A 1121 13.33 -80.43 12.83
C ASN A 1121 14.53 -81.21 12.28
N TYR A 1122 15.36 -80.58 11.45
CA TYR A 1122 16.52 -81.24 10.86
C TYR A 1122 17.73 -81.17 11.78
N LYS A 1123 18.10 -82.32 12.36
CA LYS A 1123 19.32 -82.48 13.18
C LYS A 1123 20.49 -82.96 12.33
N PHE A 1124 21.65 -82.35 12.53
CA PHE A 1124 22.87 -82.75 11.83
C PHE A 1124 24.12 -82.54 12.68
N THR A 1125 25.13 -83.38 12.45
CA THR A 1125 26.47 -83.21 13.01
C THR A 1125 27.36 -82.43 12.05
N THR A 1126 28.23 -81.59 12.60
CA THR A 1126 29.19 -80.78 11.83
C THR A 1126 30.50 -80.62 12.59
N GLU A 1127 31.59 -80.46 11.85
CA GLU A 1127 32.86 -79.97 12.38
C GLU A 1127 32.81 -78.46 12.64
N ALA A 1128 33.77 -77.94 13.42
CA ALA A 1128 33.97 -76.50 13.54
C ALA A 1128 34.46 -75.92 12.20
N GLY A 1129 33.80 -74.88 11.70
CA GLY A 1129 34.09 -74.33 10.38
C GLY A 1129 32.97 -73.49 9.79
N THR A 1130 33.13 -73.10 8.52
CA THR A 1130 32.12 -72.38 7.72
C THR A 1130 31.73 -73.25 6.52
N PHE A 1131 30.44 -73.44 6.31
CA PHE A 1131 29.86 -74.34 5.31
C PHE A 1131 28.83 -73.58 4.49
N ALA A 1132 29.21 -73.11 3.30
CA ALA A 1132 28.35 -72.30 2.44
C ALA A 1132 27.47 -73.13 1.48
N ASN A 1133 27.85 -74.37 1.17
CA ASN A 1133 27.23 -75.17 0.09
C ASN A 1133 26.63 -76.49 0.59
N ARG A 1134 26.18 -76.55 1.84
CA ARG A 1134 25.62 -77.78 2.42
C ARG A 1134 24.10 -77.86 2.25
N PHE A 1135 23.39 -76.74 2.39
CA PHE A 1135 21.95 -76.76 2.50
C PHE A 1135 21.28 -75.93 1.40
N ASN A 1136 20.20 -76.46 0.85
CA ASN A 1136 19.25 -75.73 0.03
C ASN A 1136 17.88 -75.77 0.69
N LEU A 1137 17.21 -74.63 0.76
CA LEU A 1137 15.78 -74.55 1.06
C LEU A 1137 15.00 -74.69 -0.25
N ARG A 1138 13.99 -75.56 -0.27
CA ARG A 1138 13.14 -75.85 -1.42
C ARG A 1138 11.67 -75.86 -1.02
N TYR A 1139 10.79 -75.66 -1.99
CA TYR A 1139 9.33 -75.70 -1.79
C TYR A 1139 8.65 -76.86 -2.54
N THR A 1140 9.44 -77.75 -3.14
CA THR A 1140 9.00 -78.99 -3.78
C THR A 1140 9.93 -80.15 -3.40
N SER A 1141 9.41 -81.37 -3.40
CA SER A 1141 10.07 -82.55 -2.84
C SER A 1141 11.21 -83.14 -3.70
N LYS A 1142 11.53 -82.54 -4.87
CA LYS A 1142 12.63 -82.81 -5.85
C LYS A 1142 12.09 -82.81 -7.30
N THR A 1143 12.75 -82.06 -8.20
CA THR A 1143 12.38 -81.94 -9.63
C THR A 1143 12.73 -83.22 -10.40
N LEU A 1144 11.73 -83.88 -10.98
CA LEU A 1144 11.92 -84.78 -12.13
C LEU A 1144 12.17 -83.89 -13.36
N GLY A 1145 13.26 -84.15 -14.08
CA GLY A 1145 13.75 -83.29 -15.14
C GLY A 1145 12.97 -83.35 -16.46
N THR A 1146 13.50 -82.58 -17.42
CA THR A 1146 13.20 -82.44 -18.86
C THR A 1146 12.23 -81.31 -19.25
N GLY A 1147 12.77 -80.38 -20.04
CA GLY A 1147 12.10 -79.19 -20.57
C GLY A 1147 11.49 -79.45 -21.94
N ASP A 1148 10.20 -79.80 -21.96
CA ASP A 1148 9.45 -80.04 -23.20
C ASP A 1148 8.05 -79.38 -23.24
N PHE A 1149 7.74 -78.40 -22.37
CA PHE A 1149 6.36 -77.84 -22.29
C PHE A 1149 6.20 -76.33 -22.51
N GLU A 1150 7.17 -75.62 -23.12
CA GLU A 1150 7.04 -74.15 -23.31
C GLU A 1150 6.55 -73.67 -24.70
N ASN A 1151 6.06 -74.53 -25.59
CA ASN A 1151 5.71 -74.11 -26.98
C ASN A 1151 4.26 -74.37 -27.44
N ALA A 1152 3.28 -74.43 -26.53
CA ALA A 1152 1.89 -74.73 -26.91
C ALA A 1152 1.16 -73.57 -27.67
N GLU A 1153 1.50 -72.30 -27.42
CA GLU A 1153 0.76 -71.15 -27.98
C GLU A 1153 1.00 -70.95 -29.50
N ASN A 1154 2.18 -71.34 -29.98
CA ASN A 1154 2.56 -71.36 -31.40
C ASN A 1154 2.11 -72.62 -32.14
N ALA A 1155 1.66 -73.65 -31.43
CA ALA A 1155 1.25 -74.94 -32.00
C ALA A 1155 -0.21 -74.95 -32.52
N VAL A 1156 -1.04 -73.96 -32.15
CA VAL A 1156 -2.47 -73.89 -32.55
C VAL A 1156 -2.75 -72.66 -33.42
N MET A 1157 -3.17 -72.88 -34.66
CA MET A 1157 -3.65 -71.84 -35.58
C MET A 1157 -5.17 -71.88 -35.72
N ILE A 1158 -5.80 -70.70 -35.68
CA ILE A 1158 -7.24 -70.53 -35.89
C ILE A 1158 -7.46 -69.51 -37.01
N SER A 1159 -8.20 -69.89 -38.03
CA SER A 1159 -8.53 -69.02 -39.17
C SER A 1159 -10.02 -69.02 -39.45
N VAL A 1160 -10.53 -67.90 -39.99
CA VAL A 1160 -11.92 -67.76 -40.39
C VAL A 1160 -11.98 -67.32 -41.85
N LYS A 1161 -12.74 -68.04 -42.67
CA LYS A 1161 -13.01 -67.67 -44.07
C LYS A 1161 -14.44 -68.05 -44.44
N SER A 1162 -15.23 -67.09 -44.92
CA SER A 1162 -16.63 -67.32 -45.33
C SER A 1162 -17.46 -68.01 -44.23
N LYS A 1163 -17.38 -67.53 -42.98
CA LYS A 1163 -18.04 -68.11 -41.80
C LYS A 1163 -17.67 -69.56 -41.43
N ILE A 1164 -16.55 -70.07 -41.94
CA ILE A 1164 -15.99 -71.35 -41.52
C ILE A 1164 -14.83 -71.08 -40.56
N VAL A 1165 -14.89 -71.60 -39.33
CA VAL A 1165 -13.77 -71.56 -38.37
C VAL A 1165 -12.94 -72.83 -38.55
N LYS A 1166 -11.67 -72.68 -38.91
CA LYS A 1166 -10.71 -73.78 -39.02
C LYS A 1166 -9.67 -73.67 -37.91
N VAL A 1167 -9.57 -74.72 -37.09
CA VAL A 1167 -8.57 -74.89 -36.03
C VAL A 1167 -7.58 -75.96 -36.48
N THR A 1168 -6.29 -75.67 -36.44
CA THR A 1168 -5.22 -76.61 -36.78
C THR A 1168 -4.19 -76.62 -35.64
N ALA A 1169 -3.89 -77.79 -35.11
CA ALA A 1169 -2.84 -78.02 -34.13
C ALA A 1169 -1.67 -78.77 -34.80
N THR A 1170 -0.43 -78.31 -34.64
CA THR A 1170 0.73 -78.86 -35.36
C THR A 1170 1.53 -79.89 -34.57
N GLN A 1171 1.34 -79.96 -33.25
CA GLN A 1171 2.15 -80.81 -32.36
C GLN A 1171 1.33 -81.90 -31.66
N GLU A 1172 0.05 -81.66 -31.38
CA GLU A 1172 -0.82 -82.60 -30.66
C GLU A 1172 -2.21 -82.62 -31.26
N ASN A 1173 -2.92 -83.74 -31.10
CA ASN A 1173 -4.32 -83.82 -31.49
C ASN A 1173 -5.17 -82.87 -30.63
N ILE A 1174 -6.17 -82.28 -31.27
CA ILE A 1174 -7.18 -81.48 -30.60
C ILE A 1174 -8.09 -82.44 -29.82
N LYS A 1175 -8.24 -82.19 -28.53
CA LYS A 1175 -9.16 -82.92 -27.66
C LYS A 1175 -10.54 -82.28 -27.68
N GLU A 1176 -10.58 -80.95 -27.53
CA GLU A 1176 -11.83 -80.18 -27.41
C GLU A 1176 -11.68 -78.77 -28.02
N VAL A 1177 -12.74 -78.27 -28.65
CA VAL A 1177 -12.87 -76.87 -29.08
C VAL A 1177 -14.18 -76.28 -28.58
N GLN A 1178 -14.06 -75.20 -27.82
CA GLN A 1178 -15.17 -74.39 -27.33
C GLN A 1178 -15.12 -73.00 -27.97
N ILE A 1179 -16.26 -72.44 -28.34
CA ILE A 1179 -16.38 -71.08 -28.84
C ILE A 1179 -17.36 -70.31 -27.98
N TYR A 1180 -16.96 -69.13 -27.55
CA TYR A 1180 -17.75 -68.21 -26.74
C TYR A 1180 -18.00 -66.89 -27.49
N ASN A 1181 -19.13 -66.24 -27.23
CA ASN A 1181 -19.31 -64.83 -27.59
C ASN A 1181 -18.56 -63.92 -26.59
N ILE A 1182 -18.47 -62.62 -26.88
CA ILE A 1182 -17.76 -61.67 -26.01
C ILE A 1182 -18.38 -61.51 -24.61
N GLY A 1183 -19.65 -61.88 -24.44
CA GLY A 1183 -20.36 -61.89 -23.15
C GLY A 1183 -20.10 -63.15 -22.31
N GLY A 1184 -19.22 -64.06 -22.75
CA GLY A 1184 -18.88 -65.30 -22.05
C GLY A 1184 -19.88 -66.44 -22.25
N GLN A 1185 -20.88 -66.27 -23.11
CA GLN A 1185 -21.84 -67.35 -23.42
C GLN A 1185 -21.22 -68.33 -24.42
N LEU A 1186 -21.26 -69.62 -24.09
CA LEU A 1186 -20.83 -70.71 -24.97
C LEU A 1186 -21.76 -70.81 -26.20
N VAL A 1187 -21.21 -70.62 -27.40
CA VAL A 1187 -21.92 -70.69 -28.68
C VAL A 1187 -21.64 -71.99 -29.46
N TYR A 1188 -20.55 -72.69 -29.16
CA TYR A 1188 -20.25 -74.00 -29.74
C TYR A 1188 -19.33 -74.81 -28.83
N ASN A 1189 -19.56 -76.12 -28.76
CA ASN A 1189 -18.64 -77.05 -28.13
C ASN A 1189 -18.51 -78.33 -28.94
N LYS A 1190 -17.27 -78.76 -29.17
CA LYS A 1190 -16.96 -80.05 -29.78
C LYS A 1190 -15.89 -80.76 -28.95
N ASN A 1191 -16.31 -81.84 -28.30
CA ASN A 1191 -15.44 -82.73 -27.54
C ASN A 1191 -14.98 -83.92 -28.41
N LYS A 1192 -13.90 -84.58 -27.99
CA LYS A 1192 -13.35 -85.79 -28.61
C LYS A 1192 -13.07 -85.59 -30.10
N VAL A 1193 -12.34 -84.52 -30.43
CA VAL A 1193 -11.99 -84.21 -31.83
C VAL A 1193 -10.98 -85.24 -32.37
N ASP A 1194 -10.00 -85.64 -31.54
CA ASP A 1194 -8.96 -86.64 -31.83
C ASP A 1194 -8.34 -86.50 -33.22
N SER A 1195 -8.09 -85.24 -33.60
CA SER A 1195 -7.53 -84.87 -34.89
C SER A 1195 -6.74 -83.58 -34.75
N ASN A 1196 -5.73 -83.42 -35.60
CA ASN A 1196 -4.92 -82.21 -35.67
C ASN A 1196 -5.62 -81.06 -36.41
N GLU A 1197 -6.79 -81.30 -37.04
CA GLU A 1197 -7.58 -80.28 -37.71
C GLU A 1197 -9.08 -80.42 -37.43
N LEU A 1198 -9.74 -79.30 -37.16
CA LEU A 1198 -11.20 -79.20 -37.07
C LEU A 1198 -11.71 -78.05 -37.92
N GLN A 1199 -12.70 -78.33 -38.78
CA GLN A 1199 -13.46 -77.30 -39.50
C GLN A 1199 -14.90 -77.23 -38.99
N ILE A 1200 -15.36 -76.02 -38.72
CA ILE A 1200 -16.70 -75.72 -38.21
C ILE A 1200 -17.41 -74.86 -39.27
N THR A 1201 -18.32 -75.47 -40.04
CA THR A 1201 -18.88 -74.88 -41.27
C THR A 1201 -20.25 -74.20 -41.11
N ASN A 1202 -20.97 -74.44 -40.00
CA ASN A 1202 -22.32 -73.91 -39.74
C ASN A 1202 -22.46 -73.38 -38.31
N LEU A 1203 -21.52 -72.54 -37.85
CA LEU A 1203 -21.58 -71.95 -36.51
C LEU A 1203 -22.78 -70.99 -36.42
N PRO A 1204 -23.76 -71.19 -35.49
CA PRO A 1204 -24.95 -70.36 -35.38
C PRO A 1204 -24.64 -69.01 -34.71
N SER A 1205 -23.85 -68.19 -35.40
CA SER A 1205 -23.36 -66.90 -34.93
C SER A 1205 -23.49 -65.85 -36.06
N GLY A 1206 -23.94 -64.64 -35.73
CA GLY A 1206 -23.90 -63.49 -36.63
C GLY A 1206 -22.48 -62.94 -36.80
N ASN A 1207 -22.33 -61.84 -37.54
CA ASN A 1207 -21.02 -61.19 -37.69
C ASN A 1207 -20.60 -60.57 -36.34
N GLN A 1208 -19.60 -61.14 -35.67
CA GLN A 1208 -19.15 -60.69 -34.34
C GLN A 1208 -17.74 -61.21 -34.00
N VAL A 1209 -17.17 -60.70 -32.91
CA VAL A 1209 -15.93 -61.25 -32.33
C VAL A 1209 -16.27 -62.44 -31.43
N LEU A 1210 -15.57 -63.55 -31.62
CA LEU A 1210 -15.72 -64.77 -30.83
C LEU A 1210 -14.39 -65.14 -30.15
N VAL A 1211 -14.46 -65.85 -29.03
CA VAL A 1211 -13.30 -66.43 -28.34
C VAL A 1211 -13.31 -67.93 -28.57
N VAL A 1212 -12.28 -68.46 -29.22
CA VAL A 1212 -12.12 -69.91 -29.42
C VAL A 1212 -11.11 -70.43 -28.42
N LYS A 1213 -11.54 -71.34 -27.56
CA LYS A 1213 -10.71 -72.09 -26.61
C LYS A 1213 -10.48 -73.50 -27.17
N VAL A 1214 -9.23 -73.91 -27.29
CA VAL A 1214 -8.79 -75.20 -27.82
C VAL A 1214 -8.04 -75.94 -26.72
N VAL A 1215 -8.42 -77.18 -26.45
CA VAL A 1215 -7.74 -78.07 -25.50
C VAL A 1215 -7.09 -79.19 -26.31
N LEU A 1216 -5.81 -79.45 -26.09
CA LEU A 1216 -5.04 -80.53 -26.72
C LEU A 1216 -5.08 -81.80 -25.85
N GLU A 1217 -4.76 -82.96 -26.42
CA GLU A 1217 -4.79 -84.23 -25.68
C GLU A 1217 -3.81 -84.27 -24.50
N ASN A 1218 -2.70 -83.54 -24.58
CA ASN A 1218 -1.75 -83.38 -23.47
C ASN A 1218 -2.27 -82.46 -22.32
N GLY A 1219 -3.50 -81.95 -22.43
CA GLY A 1219 -4.13 -81.07 -21.45
C GLY A 1219 -3.83 -79.58 -21.62
N SER A 1220 -2.99 -79.18 -22.59
CA SER A 1220 -2.69 -77.77 -22.84
C SER A 1220 -3.91 -77.04 -23.41
N GLU A 1221 -4.15 -75.82 -22.92
CA GLU A 1221 -5.25 -74.97 -23.37
C GLU A 1221 -4.75 -73.70 -24.08
N VAL A 1222 -5.32 -73.38 -25.25
CA VAL A 1222 -5.03 -72.16 -26.01
C VAL A 1222 -6.33 -71.41 -26.30
N SER A 1223 -6.37 -70.11 -26.01
CA SER A 1223 -7.54 -69.25 -26.29
C SER A 1223 -7.19 -68.12 -27.25
N LYS A 1224 -7.90 -67.98 -28.37
CA LYS A 1224 -7.69 -66.89 -29.36
C LYS A 1224 -9.00 -66.19 -29.71
N LYS A 1225 -8.93 -64.86 -29.87
CA LYS A 1225 -10.03 -64.04 -30.39
C LYS A 1225 -10.03 -64.09 -31.91
N ILE A 1226 -11.20 -64.28 -32.51
CA ILE A 1226 -11.39 -64.28 -33.96
C ILE A 1226 -12.51 -63.31 -34.35
N ILE A 1227 -12.41 -62.72 -35.54
CA ILE A 1227 -13.52 -61.99 -36.16
C ILE A 1227 -14.27 -62.99 -37.03
N PHE A 1228 -15.53 -63.24 -36.70
CA PHE A 1228 -16.42 -64.10 -37.48
C PHE A 1228 -17.24 -63.24 -38.43
N ASN A 1229 -16.95 -63.29 -39.73
CA ASN A 1229 -17.60 -62.48 -40.76
C ASN A 1229 -18.04 -63.28 -42.00
#